data_AF-A0A958TCP0-F1
#
_entry.id   AF-A0A958TCP0-F1
#
_cell.length_a   1.000
_cell.length_b   1.000
_cell.length_c   1.000
_cell.angle_alpha   90.00
_cell.angle_beta   90.00
_cell.angle_gamma   90.00
#
_symmetry.space_group_name_H-M   'P 1'
#
loop_
_entity.id
_entity.type
_entity.pdbx_description
1 polymer ?
#
loop_
_entity_poly.entity_id
_entity_poly.type
_entity_poly.pdbx_seq_one_letter_code
_entity_poly.pdbx_strand_id
1 'polypeptide(L)'
;MKTKLPQLLTYLFIAFTFMNVHAQVGINTTTPQGCSLLDVSGPDKGILIPRVDISNLGSIAPITGGSAESLLVYNTNTTTGKGFHYWNGSQWIAISSDDWKKGGNGGTIPGTGAGQHFLGTSDAQDFIIATNGTERCRVLSDGRIQATMNGTAANPLFSWIGDPDKGFYSAGANAFGIATNGIERFTSSDAEAVFNDPENAIDFRVATDGASNTLFVDGANNNVGLGTNSPNTSAQLELVDTDRGILINRLPLTSTALTAPISSPATGLLVYNTANASSGSTEVLPGFYYWEGSRWIAMGGTGGKDWSLEGNAGTSPGTNFLGTTDNVSLLFRTTDTDRMEIDADGTIGIGNSPYSDVALRVNNSAVPYGIISETSSNGVAVYASDSGTGLGIFGTSANNHGIYGTTAYTGGVYLIGGIIGWGTGSSRANGMLAVSDQPAGSDSNMGIRAVSGSTSSISSTQIMNVGVNTNATDLALYALSEGPITSLGEMEAARFQTNYTGSAINADARDPRAQLAGYTNNSLVGGNSMYYGAFLYSGGSSSNSSYAYAGARYGGTNYKIIGNGNVSTIVEGVDGKKKIMFASEAPEVFFEDYGVGTLMGGSAYIQIDPNFSNNIVVDQNHPLKVFIQLEGDCSGVYVTQKTAEGFLVKELQHGTSNVSFSYHIVANRKDELGNSPDESSKYADLRFPNAPDALQPKESKVDALEKNKPRDSYARMN
;
A
#
# COMPACT_ATOMS: atom_id res chain seq x y z
N MET A 1 -89.56 -43.09 -144.27
CA MET A 1 -90.51 -44.12 -143.78
C MET A 1 -89.71 -45.39 -143.47
N LYS A 2 -89.65 -45.81 -142.19
CA LYS A 2 -89.20 -47.13 -141.68
C LYS A 2 -87.70 -47.47 -141.92
N THR A 3 -86.83 -47.88 -140.99
CA THR A 3 -86.92 -48.43 -139.62
C THR A 3 -85.51 -48.41 -139.02
N LYS A 4 -85.29 -47.63 -137.95
CA LYS A 4 -84.13 -47.70 -137.05
C LYS A 4 -84.42 -48.79 -136.01
N LEU A 5 -83.72 -49.93 -136.01
CA LEU A 5 -83.76 -50.87 -134.87
C LEU A 5 -82.59 -51.87 -134.76
N PRO A 6 -81.96 -52.41 -135.83
CA PRO A 6 -80.96 -53.47 -135.64
C PRO A 6 -79.56 -52.97 -135.24
N GLN A 7 -79.15 -51.78 -135.69
CA GLN A 7 -77.84 -51.21 -135.34
C GLN A 7 -77.78 -50.68 -133.90
N LEU A 8 -78.93 -50.39 -133.28
CA LEU A 8 -79.01 -50.09 -131.86
C LEU A 8 -78.82 -51.36 -131.01
N LEU A 9 -79.25 -52.54 -131.50
CA LEU A 9 -79.03 -53.81 -130.80
C LEU A 9 -77.55 -54.25 -130.81
N THR A 10 -76.77 -53.96 -131.86
CA THR A 10 -75.35 -54.34 -131.90
C THR A 10 -74.48 -53.47 -130.98
N TYR A 11 -74.78 -52.17 -130.84
CA TYR A 11 -74.11 -51.31 -129.85
C TYR A 11 -74.60 -51.59 -128.41
N LEU A 12 -75.86 -52.03 -128.24
CA LEU A 12 -76.39 -52.44 -126.92
C LEU A 12 -75.86 -53.81 -126.45
N PHE A 13 -75.48 -54.71 -127.37
CA PHE A 13 -74.94 -56.03 -127.03
C PHE A 13 -73.42 -56.02 -126.76
N ILE A 14 -72.67 -55.10 -127.37
CA ILE A 14 -71.23 -54.90 -127.11
C ILE A 14 -70.98 -54.00 -125.88
N ALA A 15 -71.93 -53.14 -125.51
CA ALA A 15 -71.86 -52.35 -124.28
C ALA A 15 -72.16 -53.16 -122.99
N PHE A 16 -72.67 -54.39 -123.10
CA PHE A 16 -73.04 -55.23 -121.95
C PHE A 16 -72.01 -56.32 -121.56
N THR A 17 -70.85 -56.38 -122.22
CA THR A 17 -69.85 -57.46 -122.00
C THR A 17 -68.57 -57.04 -121.25
N PHE A 18 -68.51 -55.83 -120.67
CA PHE A 18 -67.34 -55.34 -119.91
C PHE A 18 -67.65 -54.89 -118.47
N MET A 19 -68.61 -55.52 -117.79
CA MET A 19 -68.67 -55.43 -116.32
C MET A 19 -67.97 -56.65 -115.72
N ASN A 20 -66.68 -56.51 -115.39
CA ASN A 20 -66.08 -57.37 -114.38
C ASN A 20 -66.72 -57.00 -113.05
N VAL A 21 -67.58 -57.91 -112.59
CA VAL A 21 -68.21 -57.88 -111.28
C VAL A 21 -67.12 -58.20 -110.25
N HIS A 22 -66.91 -57.32 -109.27
CA HIS A 22 -66.03 -57.64 -108.16
C HIS A 22 -66.64 -58.77 -107.33
N ALA A 23 -65.86 -59.82 -107.03
CA ALA A 23 -66.28 -60.98 -106.23
C ALA A 23 -66.30 -60.69 -104.72
N GLN A 24 -66.84 -59.53 -104.32
CA GLN A 24 -67.02 -59.15 -102.92
C GLN A 24 -68.38 -59.65 -102.44
N VAL A 25 -68.44 -60.17 -101.23
CA VAL A 25 -69.71 -60.54 -100.60
C VAL A 25 -70.15 -59.39 -99.71
N GLY A 26 -71.19 -58.67 -100.12
CA GLY A 26 -71.91 -57.74 -99.24
C GLY A 26 -73.07 -58.46 -98.56
N ILE A 27 -73.13 -58.43 -97.23
CA ILE A 27 -74.31 -58.88 -96.48
C ILE A 27 -75.00 -57.65 -95.90
N ASN A 28 -76.24 -57.42 -96.34
CA ASN A 28 -77.07 -56.27 -95.94
C ASN A 28 -76.49 -54.88 -96.30
N THR A 29 -75.58 -54.85 -97.28
CA THR A 29 -75.07 -53.66 -97.98
C THR A 29 -74.99 -53.94 -99.48
N THR A 30 -75.33 -52.95 -100.31
CA THR A 30 -75.17 -53.01 -101.77
C THR A 30 -73.88 -52.37 -102.25
N THR A 31 -73.12 -51.72 -101.35
CA THR A 31 -71.81 -51.12 -101.62
C THR A 31 -70.79 -51.66 -100.61
N PRO A 32 -70.39 -52.95 -100.72
CA PRO A 32 -69.30 -53.47 -99.90
C PRO A 32 -68.04 -52.62 -100.09
N GLN A 33 -67.32 -52.37 -98.99
CA GLN A 33 -66.07 -51.61 -99.01
C GLN A 33 -65.05 -52.28 -99.95
N GLY A 34 -64.44 -51.52 -100.85
CA GLY A 34 -63.64 -52.06 -101.96
C GLY A 34 -62.40 -52.88 -101.58
N CYS A 35 -61.92 -52.75 -100.34
CA CYS A 35 -60.83 -53.53 -99.77
C CYS A 35 -61.29 -54.74 -98.92
N SER A 36 -62.58 -55.06 -98.93
CA SER A 36 -63.13 -56.21 -98.21
C SER A 36 -63.48 -57.35 -99.16
N LEU A 37 -63.19 -58.58 -98.75
CA LEU A 37 -63.74 -59.78 -99.40
C LEU A 37 -65.18 -60.04 -98.93
N LEU A 38 -65.48 -59.69 -97.67
CA LEU A 38 -66.79 -59.77 -97.02
C LEU A 38 -67.04 -58.49 -96.22
N ASP A 39 -68.10 -57.76 -96.56
CA ASP A 39 -68.59 -56.59 -95.81
C ASP A 39 -69.98 -56.89 -95.25
N VAL A 40 -70.16 -56.69 -93.95
CA VAL A 40 -71.43 -56.94 -93.26
C VAL A 40 -71.86 -55.66 -92.54
N SER A 41 -73.00 -55.10 -92.94
CA SER A 41 -73.50 -53.84 -92.37
C SER A 41 -74.83 -54.03 -91.65
N GLY A 42 -74.94 -53.51 -90.42
CA GLY A 42 -76.16 -53.51 -89.64
C GLY A 42 -76.04 -52.58 -88.43
N PRO A 43 -77.13 -51.91 -87.99
CA PRO A 43 -77.06 -50.95 -86.89
C PRO A 43 -76.97 -51.61 -85.51
N ASP A 44 -77.41 -52.87 -85.38
CA ASP A 44 -77.63 -53.55 -84.11
C ASP A 44 -77.33 -55.07 -84.14
N LYS A 45 -76.85 -55.60 -85.28
CA LYS A 45 -76.50 -57.02 -85.47
C LYS A 45 -75.02 -57.18 -85.80
N GLY A 46 -74.40 -58.20 -85.20
CA GLY A 46 -73.02 -58.60 -85.49
C GLY A 46 -72.93 -59.92 -86.28
N ILE A 47 -71.71 -60.36 -86.54
CA ILE A 47 -71.42 -61.67 -87.15
C ILE A 47 -71.17 -62.69 -86.04
N LEU A 48 -71.90 -63.81 -86.05
CA LEU A 48 -71.53 -64.98 -85.25
C LEU A 48 -70.45 -65.77 -85.99
N ILE A 49 -69.23 -65.61 -85.51
CA ILE A 49 -68.09 -66.43 -85.92
C ILE A 49 -68.27 -67.87 -85.41
N PRO A 50 -67.79 -68.90 -86.14
CA PRO A 50 -67.92 -70.29 -85.72
C PRO A 50 -67.50 -70.52 -84.26
N ARG A 51 -68.41 -71.11 -83.48
CA ARG A 51 -68.19 -71.43 -82.07
C ARG A 51 -67.68 -72.86 -81.97
N VAL A 52 -66.46 -73.02 -81.46
CA VAL A 52 -65.72 -74.28 -81.55
C VAL A 52 -65.18 -74.62 -80.16
N ASP A 53 -65.36 -75.85 -79.71
CA ASP A 53 -64.79 -76.31 -78.45
C ASP A 53 -63.34 -76.79 -78.68
N ILE A 54 -62.36 -75.94 -78.39
CA ILE A 54 -60.95 -76.25 -78.60
C ILE A 54 -60.35 -76.76 -77.30
N SER A 55 -60.24 -78.08 -77.15
CA SER A 55 -59.68 -78.70 -75.94
C SER A 55 -58.15 -78.64 -75.86
N ASN A 56 -57.46 -78.37 -76.97
CA ASN A 56 -56.01 -78.23 -77.03
C ASN A 56 -55.63 -77.10 -78.01
N LEU A 57 -55.11 -75.98 -77.50
CA LEU A 57 -54.75 -74.83 -78.32
C LEU A 57 -53.59 -75.12 -79.29
N GLY A 58 -52.73 -76.11 -79.02
CA GLY A 58 -51.61 -76.49 -79.88
C GLY A 58 -51.97 -77.35 -81.08
N SER A 59 -53.27 -77.60 -81.34
CA SER A 59 -53.74 -78.42 -82.46
C SER A 59 -54.89 -77.73 -83.19
N ILE A 60 -54.95 -77.90 -84.51
CA ILE A 60 -56.04 -77.38 -85.34
C ILE A 60 -57.39 -78.05 -85.03
N ALA A 61 -57.36 -79.26 -84.45
CA ALA A 61 -58.56 -79.97 -84.03
C ALA A 61 -59.38 -79.12 -83.02
N PRO A 62 -60.72 -79.13 -83.09
CA PRO A 62 -61.57 -80.05 -83.85
C PRO A 62 -61.89 -79.61 -85.29
N ILE A 63 -61.27 -78.53 -85.80
CA ILE A 63 -61.43 -78.14 -87.20
C ILE A 63 -60.76 -79.19 -88.09
N THR A 64 -61.50 -79.68 -89.09
CA THR A 64 -61.05 -80.67 -90.06
C THR A 64 -61.17 -80.09 -91.47
N GLY A 65 -60.30 -80.50 -92.40
CA GLY A 65 -60.32 -80.03 -93.80
C GLY A 65 -59.24 -79.02 -94.19
N GLY A 66 -58.30 -78.69 -93.31
CA GLY A 66 -57.12 -77.86 -93.59
C GLY A 66 -56.72 -76.96 -92.43
N SER A 67 -55.48 -76.46 -92.44
CA SER A 67 -54.90 -75.59 -91.38
C SER A 67 -54.61 -74.18 -91.90
N ALA A 68 -55.60 -73.55 -92.52
CA ALA A 68 -55.45 -72.19 -93.02
C ALA A 68 -55.13 -71.23 -91.86
N GLU A 69 -54.05 -70.47 -91.98
CA GLU A 69 -53.74 -69.39 -91.06
C GLU A 69 -54.83 -68.31 -91.11
N SER A 70 -55.03 -67.61 -89.99
CA SER A 70 -56.06 -66.58 -89.80
C SER A 70 -57.50 -67.08 -89.77
N LEU A 71 -57.73 -68.39 -89.58
CA LEU A 71 -59.07 -68.88 -89.21
C LEU A 71 -59.49 -68.26 -87.87
N LEU A 72 -60.58 -67.50 -87.87
CA LEU A 72 -61.16 -66.89 -86.66
C LEU A 72 -62.30 -67.77 -86.15
N VAL A 73 -62.24 -68.14 -84.87
CA VAL A 73 -63.29 -68.89 -84.18
C VAL A 73 -63.56 -68.27 -82.81
N TYR A 74 -64.73 -68.53 -82.26
CA TYR A 74 -65.01 -68.27 -80.86
C TYR A 74 -64.84 -69.58 -80.08
N ASN A 75 -63.75 -69.72 -79.32
CA ASN A 75 -63.52 -70.88 -78.48
C ASN A 75 -64.58 -70.95 -77.38
N THR A 76 -65.30 -72.07 -77.28
CA THR A 76 -66.31 -72.29 -76.23
C THR A 76 -65.78 -73.02 -75.01
N ASN A 77 -64.57 -73.59 -75.09
CA ASN A 77 -63.96 -74.33 -73.99
C ASN A 77 -63.64 -73.39 -72.81
N THR A 78 -64.15 -73.69 -71.61
CA THR A 78 -63.90 -72.86 -70.42
C THR A 78 -62.55 -73.15 -69.77
N THR A 79 -61.91 -74.27 -70.09
CA THR A 79 -60.62 -74.69 -69.53
C THR A 79 -59.44 -74.12 -70.32
N THR A 80 -59.51 -74.10 -71.66
CA THR A 80 -58.45 -73.54 -72.54
C THR A 80 -58.66 -72.06 -72.89
N GLY A 81 -59.64 -71.40 -72.28
CA GLY A 81 -59.93 -69.98 -72.46
C GLY A 81 -61.06 -69.72 -73.45
N LYS A 82 -62.23 -69.33 -72.94
CA LYS A 82 -63.40 -68.99 -73.75
C LYS A 82 -63.23 -67.60 -74.36
N GLY A 83 -63.39 -67.45 -75.68
CA GLY A 83 -63.27 -66.16 -76.35
C GLY A 83 -62.84 -66.27 -77.81
N PHE A 84 -62.62 -65.13 -78.48
CA PHE A 84 -62.12 -65.12 -79.85
C PHE A 84 -60.70 -65.67 -79.92
N HIS A 85 -60.47 -66.61 -80.83
CA HIS A 85 -59.16 -67.18 -81.12
C HIS A 85 -58.95 -67.17 -82.63
N TYR A 86 -57.71 -66.92 -83.05
CA TYR A 86 -57.32 -67.14 -84.43
C TYR A 86 -56.21 -68.19 -84.52
N TRP A 87 -56.22 -68.97 -85.60
CA TRP A 87 -55.15 -69.91 -85.90
C TRP A 87 -53.96 -69.17 -86.50
N ASN A 88 -52.78 -69.26 -85.89
CA ASN A 88 -51.57 -68.60 -86.41
C ASN A 88 -50.72 -69.51 -87.34
N GLY A 89 -51.28 -70.63 -87.80
CA GLY A 89 -50.55 -71.65 -88.56
C GLY A 89 -50.02 -72.81 -87.71
N SER A 90 -49.87 -72.64 -86.39
CA SER A 90 -49.31 -73.64 -85.47
C SER A 90 -50.10 -73.87 -84.18
N GLN A 91 -50.80 -72.85 -83.69
CA GLN A 91 -51.61 -72.89 -82.47
C GLN A 91 -52.75 -71.87 -82.54
N TRP A 92 -53.77 -72.08 -81.71
CA TRP A 92 -54.84 -71.13 -81.48
C TRP A 92 -54.36 -70.04 -80.53
N ILE A 93 -54.32 -68.81 -81.03
CA ILE A 93 -53.95 -67.62 -80.26
C ILE A 93 -55.23 -66.91 -79.81
N ALA A 94 -55.36 -66.74 -78.50
CA ALA A 94 -56.44 -65.94 -77.92
C ALA A 94 -56.27 -64.47 -78.32
N ILE A 95 -57.37 -63.83 -78.70
CA ILE A 95 -57.45 -62.38 -78.79
C ILE A 95 -57.91 -61.90 -77.41
N SER A 96 -56.97 -61.69 -76.49
CA SER A 96 -57.25 -61.22 -75.12
C SER A 96 -56.96 -59.73 -74.94
N SER A 97 -57.41 -59.17 -73.81
CA SER A 97 -57.25 -57.75 -73.46
C SER A 97 -56.21 -57.52 -72.36
N ASP A 98 -55.20 -58.38 -72.27
CA ASP A 98 -54.28 -58.45 -71.12
C ASP A 98 -53.18 -57.37 -71.16
N ASP A 99 -53.19 -56.50 -72.18
CA ASP A 99 -52.28 -55.35 -72.28
C ASP A 99 -52.51 -54.33 -71.14
N TRP A 100 -51.43 -53.63 -70.77
CA TRP A 100 -51.53 -52.49 -69.86
C TRP A 100 -52.17 -51.29 -70.56
N LYS A 101 -53.34 -50.85 -70.08
CA LYS A 101 -54.14 -49.80 -70.73
C LYS A 101 -53.68 -48.41 -70.30
N LYS A 102 -53.82 -47.40 -71.17
CA LYS A 102 -53.48 -45.99 -70.89
C LYS A 102 -54.21 -45.42 -69.66
N GLY A 103 -55.41 -45.91 -69.36
CA GLY A 103 -56.21 -45.52 -68.19
C GLY A 103 -55.94 -46.38 -66.94
N GLY A 104 -54.96 -47.29 -66.98
CA GLY A 104 -54.73 -48.31 -65.97
C GLY A 104 -55.63 -49.54 -66.11
N ASN A 105 -55.27 -50.61 -65.40
CA ASN A 105 -56.01 -51.87 -65.34
C ASN A 105 -56.63 -52.04 -63.95
N GLY A 106 -57.94 -52.35 -63.86
CA GLY A 106 -58.63 -52.67 -62.60
C GLY A 106 -58.65 -54.17 -62.32
N GLY A 107 -58.71 -54.58 -61.04
CA GLY A 107 -58.83 -55.99 -60.65
C GLY A 107 -57.55 -56.81 -60.73
N THR A 108 -56.38 -56.17 -60.60
CA THR A 108 -55.08 -56.87 -60.67
C THR A 108 -54.83 -57.78 -59.46
N ILE A 109 -54.15 -58.91 -59.67
CA ILE A 109 -53.55 -59.72 -58.60
C ILE A 109 -52.06 -59.37 -58.56
N PRO A 110 -51.58 -58.53 -57.62
CA PRO A 110 -50.20 -58.05 -57.66
C PRO A 110 -49.17 -59.18 -57.45
N GLY A 111 -48.12 -59.18 -58.27
CA GLY A 111 -46.97 -60.08 -58.14
C GLY A 111 -46.38 -60.46 -59.50
N THR A 112 -45.28 -61.22 -59.49
CA THR A 112 -44.51 -61.61 -60.69
C THR A 112 -44.59 -63.10 -61.02
N GLY A 113 -45.34 -63.88 -60.24
CA GLY A 113 -45.56 -65.31 -60.45
C GLY A 113 -46.67 -65.63 -61.47
N ALA A 114 -46.86 -66.91 -61.77
CA ALA A 114 -47.88 -67.37 -62.70
C ALA A 114 -49.30 -66.91 -62.27
N GLY A 115 -50.03 -66.25 -63.18
CA GLY A 115 -51.37 -65.71 -62.93
C GLY A 115 -51.42 -64.39 -62.17
N GLN A 116 -50.27 -63.77 -61.88
CA GLN A 116 -50.16 -62.45 -61.26
C GLN A 116 -49.88 -61.37 -62.31
N HIS A 117 -50.14 -60.11 -61.97
CA HIS A 117 -50.09 -58.99 -62.89
C HIS A 117 -49.06 -57.95 -62.41
N PHE A 118 -48.22 -57.51 -63.34
CA PHE A 118 -47.26 -56.42 -63.15
C PHE A 118 -47.04 -55.67 -64.48
N LEU A 119 -46.53 -54.44 -64.38
CA LEU A 119 -46.01 -53.70 -65.53
C LEU A 119 -44.49 -53.89 -65.54
N GLY A 120 -43.97 -54.57 -66.56
CA GLY A 120 -42.54 -54.84 -66.67
C GLY A 120 -42.21 -55.97 -67.66
N THR A 121 -41.02 -56.53 -67.52
CA THR A 121 -40.50 -57.68 -68.27
C THR A 121 -40.61 -58.96 -67.42
N SER A 122 -40.86 -60.10 -68.07
CA SER A 122 -40.91 -61.42 -67.40
C SER A 122 -39.61 -62.22 -67.55
N ASP A 123 -38.63 -61.67 -68.28
CA ASP A 123 -37.30 -62.22 -68.50
C ASP A 123 -36.22 -61.32 -67.88
N ALA A 124 -34.95 -61.71 -68.02
CA ALA A 124 -33.80 -60.95 -67.50
C ALA A 124 -33.45 -59.73 -68.38
N GLN A 125 -34.45 -59.04 -68.92
CA GLN A 125 -34.30 -57.79 -69.66
C GLN A 125 -34.77 -56.60 -68.82
N ASP A 126 -34.18 -55.44 -69.07
CA ASP A 126 -34.52 -54.21 -68.36
C ASP A 126 -35.92 -53.71 -68.77
N PHE A 127 -36.64 -53.12 -67.82
CA PHE A 127 -37.85 -52.37 -68.11
C PHE A 127 -37.53 -50.90 -68.35
N ILE A 128 -37.83 -50.41 -69.56
CA ILE A 128 -37.50 -49.05 -70.00
C ILE A 128 -38.77 -48.20 -70.07
N ILE A 129 -38.74 -47.02 -69.43
CA ILE A 129 -39.71 -45.94 -69.63
C ILE A 129 -39.08 -44.92 -70.58
N ALA A 130 -39.72 -44.70 -71.75
CA ALA A 130 -39.22 -43.80 -72.78
C ALA A 130 -40.28 -42.81 -73.27
N THR A 131 -39.85 -41.62 -73.67
CA THR A 131 -40.68 -40.62 -74.36
C THR A 131 -39.99 -40.17 -75.64
N ASN A 132 -40.72 -40.13 -76.76
CA ASN A 132 -40.17 -39.81 -78.08
C ASN A 132 -38.90 -40.62 -78.45
N GLY A 133 -38.90 -41.92 -78.12
CA GLY A 133 -37.74 -42.80 -78.33
C GLY A 133 -36.54 -42.56 -77.41
N THR A 134 -36.62 -41.60 -76.48
CA THR A 134 -35.57 -41.29 -75.50
C THR A 134 -35.86 -41.96 -74.16
N GLU A 135 -34.92 -42.74 -73.66
CA GLU A 135 -34.98 -43.38 -72.34
C GLU A 135 -34.99 -42.34 -71.20
N ARG A 136 -35.91 -42.48 -70.25
CA ARG A 136 -36.04 -41.57 -69.09
C ARG A 136 -35.74 -42.26 -67.77
N CYS A 137 -36.07 -43.54 -67.67
CA CYS A 137 -35.86 -44.36 -66.50
C CYS A 137 -35.71 -45.81 -66.94
N ARG A 138 -34.80 -46.52 -66.30
CA ARG A 138 -34.57 -47.96 -66.51
C ARG A 138 -34.62 -48.68 -65.19
N VAL A 139 -35.47 -49.69 -65.11
CA VAL A 139 -35.41 -50.69 -64.04
C VAL A 139 -34.58 -51.85 -64.59
N LEU A 140 -33.36 -51.99 -64.08
CA LEU A 140 -32.45 -53.04 -64.47
C LEU A 140 -32.98 -54.40 -64.01
N SER A 141 -32.66 -55.46 -64.76
CA SER A 141 -32.99 -56.84 -64.35
C SER A 141 -32.34 -57.26 -63.01
N ASP A 142 -31.35 -56.50 -62.51
CA ASP A 142 -30.71 -56.68 -61.20
C ASP A 142 -31.39 -55.94 -60.04
N GLY A 143 -32.51 -55.25 -60.31
CA GLY A 143 -33.33 -54.56 -59.32
C GLY A 143 -32.97 -53.09 -59.08
N ARG A 144 -31.90 -52.56 -59.68
CA ARG A 144 -31.56 -51.14 -59.59
C ARG A 144 -32.46 -50.29 -60.51
N ILE A 145 -32.74 -49.07 -60.09
CA ILE A 145 -33.40 -48.05 -60.92
C ILE A 145 -32.34 -47.03 -61.32
N GLN A 146 -32.11 -46.90 -62.62
CA GLN A 146 -31.14 -45.97 -63.17
C GLN A 146 -31.84 -44.80 -63.84
N ALA A 147 -31.33 -43.62 -63.53
CA ALA A 147 -31.65 -42.44 -64.27
C ALA A 147 -30.65 -42.27 -65.42
N THR A 148 -31.10 -41.74 -66.55
CA THR A 148 -30.41 -41.88 -67.84
C THR A 148 -29.59 -40.66 -68.25
N MET A 149 -29.57 -39.62 -67.42
CA MET A 149 -28.81 -38.39 -67.62
C MET A 149 -28.40 -37.79 -66.27
N ASN A 150 -27.32 -37.02 -66.22
CA ASN A 150 -26.81 -36.50 -64.95
C ASN A 150 -27.69 -35.38 -64.36
N GLY A 151 -28.28 -34.52 -65.21
CA GLY A 151 -28.88 -33.25 -64.77
C GLY A 151 -27.82 -32.21 -64.40
N THR A 152 -28.27 -31.05 -63.94
CA THR A 152 -27.44 -29.93 -63.44
C THR A 152 -28.17 -29.23 -62.31
N ALA A 153 -27.53 -28.32 -61.57
CA ALA A 153 -28.23 -27.53 -60.56
C ALA A 153 -29.41 -26.72 -61.15
N ALA A 154 -29.23 -26.12 -62.34
CA ALA A 154 -30.26 -25.38 -63.05
C ALA A 154 -31.38 -26.26 -63.64
N ASN A 155 -31.08 -27.52 -63.94
CA ASN A 155 -32.03 -28.49 -64.49
C ASN A 155 -31.79 -29.86 -63.87
N PRO A 156 -32.25 -30.09 -62.63
CA PRO A 156 -32.07 -31.37 -61.97
C PRO A 156 -32.81 -32.48 -62.70
N LEU A 157 -32.24 -33.68 -62.65
CA LEU A 157 -32.80 -34.87 -63.27
C LEU A 157 -34.16 -35.24 -62.66
N PHE A 158 -34.23 -35.23 -61.33
CA PHE A 158 -35.49 -35.36 -60.61
C PHE A 158 -35.92 -33.98 -60.13
N SER A 159 -36.94 -33.43 -60.79
CA SER A 159 -37.47 -32.09 -60.49
C SER A 159 -38.99 -32.11 -60.29
N TRP A 160 -39.54 -30.99 -59.83
CA TRP A 160 -40.97 -30.84 -59.56
C TRP A 160 -41.68 -30.09 -60.68
N ILE A 161 -42.92 -30.49 -60.97
CA ILE A 161 -43.78 -29.78 -61.91
C ILE A 161 -44.02 -28.36 -61.37
N GLY A 162 -43.73 -27.35 -62.18
CA GLY A 162 -43.86 -25.93 -61.81
C GLY A 162 -42.62 -25.35 -61.12
N ASP A 163 -41.62 -26.18 -60.78
CA ASP A 163 -40.36 -25.76 -60.16
C ASP A 163 -39.20 -26.64 -60.72
N PRO A 164 -38.84 -26.44 -62.01
CA PRO A 164 -37.95 -27.33 -62.73
C PRO A 164 -36.48 -27.23 -62.28
N ASP A 165 -36.13 -26.22 -61.49
CA ASP A 165 -34.77 -25.94 -61.03
C ASP A 165 -34.52 -26.38 -59.56
N LYS A 166 -35.48 -27.11 -59.00
CA LYS A 166 -35.43 -27.74 -57.68
C LYS A 166 -35.36 -29.24 -57.86
N GLY A 167 -34.40 -29.91 -57.22
CA GLY A 167 -34.24 -31.33 -57.47
C GLY A 167 -32.92 -31.97 -57.06
N PHE A 168 -32.79 -33.22 -57.50
CA PHE A 168 -31.60 -34.05 -57.35
C PHE A 168 -30.94 -34.30 -58.71
N TYR A 169 -29.62 -34.27 -58.73
CA TYR A 169 -28.83 -34.52 -59.94
C TYR A 169 -27.51 -35.23 -59.59
N SER A 170 -26.87 -35.83 -60.59
CA SER A 170 -25.50 -36.29 -60.48
C SER A 170 -24.57 -35.12 -60.80
N ALA A 171 -23.75 -34.71 -59.83
CA ALA A 171 -22.81 -33.60 -59.97
C ALA A 171 -21.50 -34.01 -60.70
N GLY A 172 -21.34 -35.30 -61.01
CA GLY A 172 -20.13 -35.85 -61.59
C GLY A 172 -19.99 -37.35 -61.29
N ALA A 173 -18.83 -37.93 -61.61
CA ALA A 173 -18.52 -39.30 -61.24
C ALA A 173 -18.52 -39.43 -59.70
N ASN A 174 -19.25 -40.41 -59.17
CA ASN A 174 -19.42 -40.64 -57.73
C ASN A 174 -19.88 -39.38 -56.96
N ALA A 175 -20.60 -38.47 -57.62
CA ALA A 175 -21.05 -37.22 -57.00
C ALA A 175 -22.56 -37.01 -57.10
N PHE A 176 -23.16 -36.62 -55.98
CA PHE A 176 -24.60 -36.37 -55.82
C PHE A 176 -24.85 -34.92 -55.42
N GLY A 177 -25.78 -34.25 -56.11
CA GLY A 177 -26.14 -32.86 -55.88
C GLY A 177 -27.61 -32.65 -55.57
N ILE A 178 -27.89 -31.67 -54.70
CA ILE A 178 -29.22 -31.14 -54.41
C ILE A 178 -29.23 -29.67 -54.81
N ALA A 179 -30.23 -29.26 -55.60
CA ALA A 179 -30.40 -27.87 -56.01
C ALA A 179 -31.79 -27.32 -55.67
N THR A 180 -31.84 -26.01 -55.42
CA THR A 180 -33.09 -25.24 -55.33
C THR A 180 -32.90 -23.87 -55.97
N ASN A 181 -33.88 -23.40 -56.75
CA ASN A 181 -33.80 -22.16 -57.51
C ASN A 181 -32.57 -22.14 -58.43
N GLY A 182 -32.24 -23.30 -59.01
CA GLY A 182 -31.10 -23.47 -59.92
C GLY A 182 -29.72 -23.43 -59.28
N ILE A 183 -29.64 -23.30 -57.95
CA ILE A 183 -28.39 -23.19 -57.19
C ILE A 183 -28.14 -24.48 -56.42
N GLU A 184 -26.93 -25.01 -56.51
CA GLU A 184 -26.49 -26.14 -55.68
C GLU A 184 -26.51 -25.76 -54.19
N ARG A 185 -27.18 -26.57 -53.37
CA ARG A 185 -27.26 -26.40 -51.91
C ARG A 185 -26.37 -27.37 -51.17
N PHE A 186 -26.21 -28.57 -51.73
CA PHE A 186 -25.39 -29.64 -51.20
C PHE A 186 -24.83 -30.47 -52.35
N THR A 187 -23.55 -30.79 -52.26
CA THR A 187 -22.90 -31.78 -53.09
C THR A 187 -22.10 -32.74 -52.22
N SER A 188 -22.03 -34.00 -52.61
CA SER A 188 -21.16 -34.99 -51.98
C SER A 188 -20.47 -35.80 -53.06
N SER A 189 -19.15 -35.93 -52.92
CA SER A 189 -18.28 -36.72 -53.79
C SER A 189 -17.43 -37.68 -52.95
N ASP A 190 -16.53 -38.43 -53.60
CA ASP A 190 -15.53 -39.27 -52.92
C ASP A 190 -14.53 -38.47 -52.07
N ALA A 191 -14.37 -37.17 -52.32
CA ALA A 191 -13.42 -36.31 -51.61
C ALA A 191 -14.03 -35.63 -50.39
N GLU A 192 -15.26 -35.13 -50.52
CA GLU A 192 -15.90 -34.29 -49.50
C GLU A 192 -17.42 -34.17 -49.68
N ALA A 193 -18.07 -33.65 -48.63
CA ALA A 193 -19.44 -33.19 -48.66
C ALA A 193 -19.45 -31.68 -48.41
N VAL A 194 -19.94 -30.91 -49.37
CA VAL A 194 -19.91 -29.45 -49.35
C VAL A 194 -21.33 -28.91 -49.35
N PHE A 195 -21.58 -27.93 -48.49
CA PHE A 195 -22.77 -27.12 -48.54
C PHE A 195 -22.42 -25.82 -49.24
N ASN A 196 -23.18 -25.45 -50.27
CA ASN A 196 -22.99 -24.22 -51.03
C ASN A 196 -21.59 -24.07 -51.67
N ASP A 197 -21.13 -25.08 -52.42
CA ASP A 197 -19.86 -25.06 -53.17
C ASP A 197 -19.72 -23.90 -54.17
N PRO A 198 -20.79 -23.38 -54.79
CA PRO A 198 -20.66 -22.20 -55.65
C PRO A 198 -20.45 -20.87 -54.88
N GLU A 199 -20.24 -20.93 -53.55
CA GLU A 199 -19.91 -19.80 -52.68
C GLU A 199 -20.93 -18.64 -52.74
N ASN A 200 -22.21 -18.94 -52.95
CA ASN A 200 -23.24 -17.91 -52.90
C ASN A 200 -23.44 -17.41 -51.46
N ALA A 201 -23.97 -16.19 -51.28
CA ALA A 201 -24.37 -15.70 -49.97
C ALA A 201 -25.62 -16.44 -49.43
N ILE A 202 -25.43 -17.69 -49.00
CA ILE A 202 -26.47 -18.61 -48.51
C ILE A 202 -26.05 -19.10 -47.14
N ASP A 203 -26.93 -18.92 -46.16
CA ASP A 203 -26.68 -19.35 -44.79
C ASP A 203 -26.87 -20.86 -44.62
N PHE A 204 -26.05 -21.45 -43.73
CA PHE A 204 -26.25 -22.82 -43.26
C PHE A 204 -26.64 -22.80 -41.78
N ARG A 205 -27.75 -23.47 -41.44
CA ARG A 205 -28.31 -23.45 -40.08
C ARG A 205 -28.63 -24.86 -39.58
N VAL A 206 -28.12 -25.18 -38.40
CA VAL A 206 -28.51 -26.37 -37.63
C VAL A 206 -29.30 -25.92 -36.40
N ALA A 207 -30.55 -26.36 -36.32
CA ALA A 207 -31.44 -26.11 -35.19
C ALA A 207 -31.47 -27.31 -34.24
N THR A 208 -31.69 -27.03 -32.95
CA THR A 208 -32.00 -28.04 -31.92
C THR A 208 -33.33 -27.69 -31.24
N ASP A 209 -33.81 -28.54 -30.32
CA ASP A 209 -35.05 -28.27 -29.59
C ASP A 209 -35.01 -26.91 -28.90
N GLY A 210 -36.00 -26.05 -29.18
CA GLY A 210 -36.08 -24.69 -28.66
C GLY A 210 -35.04 -23.68 -29.17
N ALA A 211 -34.07 -24.06 -30.03
CA ALA A 211 -32.99 -23.18 -30.49
C ALA A 211 -32.80 -23.24 -32.01
N SER A 212 -33.21 -22.18 -32.71
CA SER A 212 -33.15 -22.16 -34.18
C SER A 212 -31.73 -22.08 -34.74
N ASN A 213 -30.79 -21.45 -34.03
CA ASN A 213 -29.46 -21.09 -34.54
C ASN A 213 -28.34 -21.72 -33.69
N THR A 214 -28.46 -23.00 -33.35
CA THR A 214 -27.45 -23.68 -32.52
C THR A 214 -26.07 -23.69 -33.19
N LEU A 215 -26.04 -23.94 -34.50
CA LEU A 215 -24.92 -23.60 -35.38
C LEU A 215 -25.46 -22.81 -36.56
N PHE A 216 -24.86 -21.65 -36.82
CA PHE A 216 -25.21 -20.78 -37.94
C PHE A 216 -23.94 -20.35 -38.66
N VAL A 217 -23.87 -20.59 -39.96
CA VAL A 217 -22.84 -20.05 -40.86
C VAL A 217 -23.51 -18.96 -41.68
N ASP A 218 -23.06 -17.72 -41.51
CA ASP A 218 -23.52 -16.57 -42.27
C ASP A 218 -22.77 -16.52 -43.60
N GLY A 219 -23.47 -16.85 -44.69
CA GLY A 219 -22.87 -16.90 -46.02
C GLY A 219 -22.55 -15.52 -46.58
N ALA A 220 -23.18 -14.45 -46.07
CA ALA A 220 -22.92 -13.09 -46.54
C ALA A 220 -21.70 -12.45 -45.86
N ASN A 221 -21.43 -12.81 -44.60
CA ASN A 221 -20.36 -12.22 -43.78
C ASN A 221 -19.17 -13.15 -43.51
N ASN A 222 -19.21 -14.40 -43.97
CA ASN A 222 -18.13 -15.39 -43.83
C ASN A 222 -17.74 -15.69 -42.37
N ASN A 223 -18.71 -15.69 -41.46
CA ASN A 223 -18.49 -15.97 -40.04
C ASN A 223 -19.50 -16.96 -39.46
N VAL A 224 -19.20 -17.47 -38.26
CA VAL A 224 -19.97 -18.51 -37.59
C VAL A 224 -20.55 -17.96 -36.29
N GLY A 225 -21.83 -18.23 -36.05
CA GLY A 225 -22.52 -17.99 -34.79
C GLY A 225 -22.93 -19.30 -34.13
N LEU A 226 -22.72 -19.42 -32.82
CA LEU A 226 -23.39 -20.42 -31.98
C LEU A 226 -24.41 -19.69 -31.09
N GLY A 227 -25.70 -19.97 -31.28
CA GLY A 227 -26.80 -19.32 -30.56
C GLY A 227 -27.29 -18.00 -31.15
N THR A 228 -26.67 -17.51 -32.23
CA THR A 228 -27.05 -16.27 -32.94
C THR A 228 -27.12 -16.49 -34.46
N ASN A 229 -28.06 -15.80 -35.14
CA ASN A 229 -28.13 -15.68 -36.60
C ASN A 229 -27.58 -14.35 -37.13
N SER A 230 -26.94 -13.56 -36.27
CA SER A 230 -26.30 -12.31 -36.66
C SER A 230 -24.98 -12.18 -35.91
N PRO A 231 -24.04 -13.11 -36.13
CA PRO A 231 -22.70 -12.98 -35.57
C PRO A 231 -22.07 -11.66 -36.02
N ASN A 232 -21.42 -10.97 -35.09
CA ASN A 232 -20.78 -9.69 -35.33
C ASN A 232 -19.76 -9.82 -36.49
N THR A 233 -19.82 -8.90 -37.46
CA THR A 233 -18.98 -8.96 -38.67
C THR A 233 -17.48 -8.80 -38.39
N SER A 234 -17.10 -8.34 -37.20
CA SER A 234 -15.69 -8.30 -36.75
C SER A 234 -15.21 -9.62 -36.13
N ALA A 235 -16.11 -10.57 -35.86
CA ALA A 235 -15.80 -11.87 -35.27
C ALA A 235 -15.91 -12.98 -36.32
N GLN A 236 -14.92 -13.88 -36.35
CA GLN A 236 -15.00 -15.10 -37.14
C GLN A 236 -15.90 -16.16 -36.47
N LEU A 237 -15.96 -16.15 -35.12
CA LEU A 237 -16.83 -17.00 -34.31
C LEU A 237 -17.44 -16.15 -33.19
N GLU A 238 -18.76 -16.13 -33.08
CA GLU A 238 -19.48 -15.56 -31.93
C GLU A 238 -20.27 -16.63 -31.17
N LEU A 239 -20.25 -16.55 -29.85
CA LEU A 239 -20.99 -17.41 -28.93
C LEU A 239 -22.00 -16.55 -28.19
N VAL A 240 -23.30 -16.77 -28.41
CA VAL A 240 -24.38 -16.03 -27.74
C VAL A 240 -25.21 -17.00 -26.93
N ASP A 241 -25.11 -16.89 -25.62
CA ASP A 241 -25.89 -17.67 -24.67
C ASP A 241 -26.04 -16.88 -23.35
N THR A 242 -27.10 -17.13 -22.59
CA THR A 242 -27.39 -16.41 -21.34
C THR A 242 -26.83 -17.09 -20.09
N ASP A 243 -26.56 -18.39 -20.15
CA ASP A 243 -26.15 -19.19 -18.99
C ASP A 243 -25.01 -20.18 -19.28
N ARG A 244 -24.50 -20.23 -20.52
CA ARG A 244 -23.38 -21.08 -20.94
C ARG A 244 -22.26 -20.26 -21.58
N GLY A 245 -21.07 -20.85 -21.65
CA GLY A 245 -19.89 -20.26 -22.27
C GLY A 245 -18.99 -21.33 -22.92
N ILE A 246 -17.80 -20.93 -23.35
CA ILE A 246 -16.82 -21.88 -23.91
C ILE A 246 -16.01 -22.57 -22.81
N LEU A 247 -16.01 -23.90 -22.82
CA LEU A 247 -15.06 -24.69 -22.03
C LEU A 247 -13.86 -25.06 -22.90
N ILE A 248 -12.76 -24.34 -22.73
CA ILE A 248 -11.50 -24.63 -23.43
C ILE A 248 -10.77 -25.85 -22.84
N ASN A 249 -9.80 -26.38 -23.58
CA ASN A 249 -8.99 -27.52 -23.17
C ASN A 249 -8.28 -27.26 -21.83
N ARG A 250 -8.42 -28.23 -20.91
CA ARG A 250 -7.82 -28.22 -19.57
C ARG A 250 -6.64 -29.19 -19.53
N LEU A 251 -5.46 -28.71 -19.17
CA LEU A 251 -4.24 -29.53 -19.13
C LEU A 251 -3.30 -29.13 -17.99
N PRO A 252 -2.51 -30.08 -17.45
CA PRO A 252 -1.52 -29.77 -16.43
C PRO A 252 -0.23 -29.25 -17.07
N LEU A 253 -0.01 -27.94 -17.04
CA LEU A 253 1.30 -27.37 -17.35
C LEU A 253 2.28 -27.73 -16.23
N THR A 254 3.54 -27.97 -16.57
CA THR A 254 4.59 -28.23 -15.58
C THR A 254 5.53 -27.04 -15.38
N SER A 255 5.53 -26.10 -16.31
CA SER A 255 6.35 -24.89 -16.32
C SER A 255 5.84 -23.94 -17.40
N THR A 256 5.96 -22.62 -17.22
CA THR A 256 5.68 -21.67 -18.30
C THR A 256 6.67 -21.78 -19.45
N ALA A 257 7.90 -22.22 -19.20
CA ALA A 257 8.97 -22.27 -20.20
C ALA A 257 8.93 -23.52 -21.10
N LEU A 258 8.10 -24.51 -20.76
CA LEU A 258 8.00 -25.76 -21.50
C LEU A 258 6.75 -25.77 -22.37
N THR A 259 6.89 -26.21 -23.62
CA THR A 259 5.76 -26.43 -24.53
C THR A 259 4.84 -27.54 -24.01
N ALA A 260 5.42 -28.54 -23.34
CA ALA A 260 4.72 -29.67 -22.75
C ALA A 260 3.54 -29.24 -21.85
N PRO A 261 2.39 -29.94 -21.93
CA PRO A 261 2.15 -31.22 -22.60
C PRO A 261 1.86 -31.11 -24.11
N ILE A 262 1.87 -29.92 -24.69
CA ILE A 262 1.61 -29.70 -26.12
C ILE A 262 2.96 -29.65 -26.84
N SER A 263 3.22 -30.52 -27.81
CA SER A 263 4.55 -30.63 -28.44
C SER A 263 4.95 -29.41 -29.27
N SER A 264 3.97 -28.71 -29.86
CA SER A 264 4.19 -27.52 -30.70
C SER A 264 2.99 -26.56 -30.61
N PRO A 265 2.80 -25.86 -29.46
CA PRO A 265 1.69 -24.94 -29.30
C PRO A 265 1.81 -23.76 -30.28
N ALA A 266 0.72 -23.42 -30.96
CA ALA A 266 0.65 -22.24 -31.81
C ALA A 266 0.68 -20.96 -30.96
N THR A 267 1.26 -19.88 -31.48
CA THR A 267 1.20 -18.58 -30.80
C THR A 267 -0.25 -18.12 -30.68
N GLY A 268 -0.65 -17.68 -29.49
CA GLY A 268 -2.04 -17.34 -29.15
C GLY A 268 -2.90 -18.52 -28.70
N LEU A 269 -2.38 -19.75 -28.66
CA LEU A 269 -3.14 -20.92 -28.19
C LEU A 269 -3.56 -20.75 -26.73
N LEU A 270 -4.87 -20.69 -26.49
CA LEU A 270 -5.48 -20.53 -25.17
C LEU A 270 -5.77 -21.89 -24.52
N VAL A 271 -5.36 -22.05 -23.26
CA VAL A 271 -5.58 -23.25 -22.46
C VAL A 271 -5.95 -22.88 -21.03
N TYR A 272 -6.58 -23.81 -20.32
CA TYR A 272 -6.73 -23.70 -18.88
C TYR A 272 -5.77 -24.67 -18.19
N ASN A 273 -4.78 -24.13 -17.46
CA ASN A 273 -3.88 -24.93 -16.65
C ASN A 273 -4.62 -25.48 -15.42
N THR A 274 -4.43 -26.76 -15.10
CA THR A 274 -5.00 -27.40 -13.90
C THR A 274 -3.98 -27.71 -12.81
N ALA A 275 -2.69 -27.58 -13.10
CA ALA A 275 -1.62 -27.93 -12.19
C ALA A 275 -1.12 -26.71 -11.41
N ASN A 276 -0.67 -26.95 -10.18
CA ASN A 276 0.27 -26.07 -9.48
C ASN A 276 1.65 -26.73 -9.59
N ALA A 277 2.56 -26.15 -10.37
CA ALA A 277 3.86 -26.75 -10.67
C ALA A 277 4.95 -25.70 -10.92
N SER A 278 6.21 -26.13 -10.81
CA SER A 278 7.40 -25.27 -10.83
C SER A 278 7.38 -24.20 -9.72
N SER A 279 8.28 -23.22 -9.80
CA SER A 279 8.37 -22.09 -8.88
C SER A 279 9.12 -20.93 -9.56
N GLY A 280 9.04 -19.73 -8.97
CA GLY A 280 9.71 -18.54 -9.49
C GLY A 280 9.18 -18.12 -10.87
N SER A 281 10.05 -17.67 -11.77
CA SER A 281 9.65 -17.14 -13.09
C SER A 281 9.04 -18.19 -14.04
N THR A 282 9.09 -19.46 -13.68
CA THR A 282 8.56 -20.56 -14.47
C THR A 282 7.34 -21.24 -13.86
N GLU A 283 6.85 -20.72 -12.72
CA GLU A 283 5.68 -21.22 -12.01
C GLU A 283 4.42 -21.21 -12.87
N VAL A 284 3.61 -22.25 -12.73
CA VAL A 284 2.27 -22.32 -13.28
C VAL A 284 1.27 -22.65 -12.16
N LEU A 285 0.22 -21.84 -12.07
CA LEU A 285 -0.92 -22.03 -11.17
C LEU A 285 -2.18 -22.32 -11.98
N PRO A 286 -3.22 -22.98 -11.41
CA PRO A 286 -4.47 -23.20 -12.11
C PRO A 286 -5.09 -21.89 -12.63
N GLY A 287 -5.42 -21.83 -13.91
CA GLY A 287 -5.91 -20.60 -14.55
C GLY A 287 -5.75 -20.58 -16.07
N PHE A 288 -6.17 -19.49 -16.73
CA PHE A 288 -6.04 -19.32 -18.18
C PHE A 288 -4.61 -18.93 -18.58
N TYR A 289 -4.05 -19.63 -19.57
CA TYR A 289 -2.75 -19.34 -20.17
C TYR A 289 -2.88 -19.27 -21.69
N TYR A 290 -2.11 -18.39 -22.32
CA TYR A 290 -1.85 -18.47 -23.76
C TYR A 290 -0.38 -18.66 -24.05
N TRP A 291 -0.06 -19.31 -25.16
CA TRP A 291 1.32 -19.45 -25.61
C TRP A 291 1.78 -18.20 -26.38
N GLU A 292 2.85 -17.53 -25.95
CA GLU A 292 3.37 -16.33 -26.64
C GLU A 292 4.40 -16.64 -27.75
N GLY A 293 4.64 -17.92 -28.04
CA GLY A 293 5.63 -18.38 -29.02
C GLY A 293 6.88 -19.02 -28.39
N SER A 294 7.20 -18.66 -27.15
CA SER A 294 8.34 -19.23 -26.41
C SER A 294 8.05 -19.67 -24.97
N ARG A 295 6.92 -19.23 -24.40
CA ARG A 295 6.45 -19.61 -23.06
C ARG A 295 4.94 -19.45 -22.93
N TRP A 296 4.37 -20.02 -21.88
CA TRP A 296 3.00 -19.79 -21.45
C TRP A 296 2.90 -18.51 -20.63
N ILE A 297 1.90 -17.68 -20.94
CA ILE A 297 1.58 -16.44 -20.24
C ILE A 297 0.21 -16.57 -19.59
N ALA A 298 0.15 -16.37 -18.28
CA ALA A 298 -1.12 -16.31 -17.55
C ALA A 298 -1.92 -15.05 -17.96
N MET A 299 -3.24 -15.20 -18.16
CA MET A 299 -4.15 -14.09 -18.53
C MET A 299 -4.84 -13.43 -17.34
N GLY A 300 -4.86 -14.09 -16.19
CA GLY A 300 -5.27 -13.51 -14.90
C GLY A 300 -4.02 -13.16 -14.10
N GLY A 301 -3.86 -11.88 -13.77
CA GLY A 301 -2.63 -11.29 -13.28
C GLY A 301 -1.61 -11.05 -14.39
N THR A 302 -0.88 -9.94 -14.35
CA THR A 302 0.14 -9.56 -15.35
C THR A 302 1.27 -10.60 -15.45
N GLY A 303 1.04 -11.75 -16.09
CA GLY A 303 1.96 -12.89 -16.08
C GLY A 303 2.24 -13.44 -14.67
N GLY A 304 1.26 -13.35 -13.75
CA GLY A 304 1.48 -13.67 -12.33
C GLY A 304 2.31 -12.63 -11.56
N LYS A 305 2.47 -11.40 -12.08
CA LYS A 305 3.30 -10.34 -11.49
C LYS A 305 2.51 -9.24 -10.77
N ASP A 306 1.20 -9.38 -10.65
CA ASP A 306 0.42 -8.48 -9.78
C ASP A 306 0.90 -8.65 -8.34
N TRP A 307 0.88 -7.57 -7.56
CA TRP A 307 1.11 -7.68 -6.11
C TRP A 307 -0.13 -8.31 -5.48
N SER A 308 -0.04 -9.58 -5.05
CA SER A 308 -1.14 -10.29 -4.39
C SER A 308 -1.54 -9.60 -3.08
N LEU A 309 -2.82 -9.71 -2.68
CA LEU A 309 -3.30 -9.28 -1.35
C LEU A 309 -2.61 -10.04 -0.21
N GLU A 310 -2.08 -11.24 -0.50
CA GLU A 310 -1.30 -12.05 0.44
C GLU A 310 0.22 -11.86 0.27
N GLY A 311 0.65 -11.04 -0.70
CA GLY A 311 2.05 -10.81 -1.05
C GLY A 311 2.63 -11.82 -2.04
N ASN A 312 3.83 -11.52 -2.57
CA ASN A 312 4.53 -12.33 -3.57
C ASN A 312 5.84 -12.90 -3.00
N ALA A 313 6.09 -14.20 -3.17
CA ALA A 313 7.34 -14.85 -2.75
C ALA A 313 8.40 -14.89 -3.89
N GLY A 314 9.70 -14.96 -3.55
CA GLY A 314 10.78 -15.13 -4.54
C GLY A 314 11.12 -13.89 -5.39
N THR A 315 10.81 -12.69 -4.91
CA THR A 315 11.10 -11.43 -5.61
C THR A 315 12.60 -11.14 -5.70
N SER A 316 13.03 -10.51 -6.80
CA SER A 316 14.36 -9.93 -6.96
C SER A 316 14.26 -8.39 -6.88
N PRO A 317 14.89 -7.73 -5.89
CA PRO A 317 14.71 -6.29 -5.63
C PRO A 317 15.02 -5.35 -6.80
N GLY A 318 15.84 -5.76 -7.78
CA GLY A 318 16.17 -4.96 -8.96
C GLY A 318 15.16 -5.07 -10.12
N THR A 319 14.23 -6.03 -10.04
CA THR A 319 13.28 -6.34 -11.13
C THR A 319 11.82 -6.38 -10.68
N ASN A 320 11.55 -6.64 -9.40
CA ASN A 320 10.19 -6.78 -8.86
C ASN A 320 9.97 -5.73 -7.76
N PHE A 321 9.01 -4.83 -7.96
CA PHE A 321 8.65 -3.82 -6.98
C PHE A 321 7.18 -3.42 -7.12
N LEU A 322 6.62 -2.88 -6.03
CA LEU A 322 5.35 -2.19 -6.01
C LEU A 322 5.63 -0.70 -6.21
N GLY A 323 5.26 -0.14 -7.36
CA GLY A 323 5.53 1.27 -7.68
C GLY A 323 5.34 1.62 -9.15
N THR A 324 5.73 2.84 -9.50
CA THR A 324 5.72 3.39 -10.86
C THR A 324 7.12 3.28 -11.50
N THR A 325 7.19 3.23 -12.83
CA THR A 325 8.47 3.20 -13.59
C THR A 325 8.81 4.55 -14.21
N ASP A 326 7.86 5.47 -14.19
CA ASP A 326 7.92 6.84 -14.67
C ASP A 326 7.90 7.83 -13.50
N ASN A 327 8.10 9.11 -13.80
CA ASN A 327 8.20 10.18 -12.80
C ASN A 327 6.80 10.61 -12.29
N VAL A 328 6.06 9.66 -11.73
CA VAL A 328 4.67 9.80 -11.25
C VAL A 328 4.54 9.19 -9.86
N SER A 329 3.79 9.84 -8.97
CA SER A 329 3.56 9.40 -7.59
C SER A 329 2.87 8.04 -7.47
N LEU A 330 3.22 7.26 -6.44
CA LEU A 330 2.49 6.07 -6.00
C LEU A 330 1.52 6.43 -4.87
N LEU A 331 0.22 6.15 -5.04
CA LEU A 331 -0.81 6.46 -4.05
C LEU A 331 -1.45 5.22 -3.42
N PHE A 332 -1.57 5.23 -2.09
CA PHE A 332 -2.33 4.28 -1.30
C PHE A 332 -3.65 4.93 -0.86
N ARG A 333 -4.77 4.31 -1.21
CA ARG A 333 -6.13 4.84 -0.99
C ARG A 333 -6.98 3.91 -0.14
N THR A 334 -7.89 4.48 0.64
CA THR A 334 -9.05 3.77 1.20
C THR A 334 -10.30 4.57 0.92
N THR A 335 -11.41 3.90 0.55
CA THR A 335 -12.67 4.55 0.15
C THR A 335 -12.47 5.67 -0.89
N ASP A 336 -11.59 5.43 -1.87
CA ASP A 336 -11.22 6.39 -2.91
C ASP A 336 -10.63 7.72 -2.39
N THR A 337 -10.06 7.70 -1.17
CA THR A 337 -9.38 8.84 -0.54
C THR A 337 -7.90 8.52 -0.36
N ASP A 338 -7.04 9.43 -0.77
CA ASP A 338 -5.59 9.33 -0.59
C ASP A 338 -5.24 9.26 0.90
N ARG A 339 -4.48 8.22 1.29
CA ARG A 339 -4.01 8.01 2.67
C ARG A 339 -2.51 8.13 2.79
N MET A 340 -1.80 7.67 1.78
CA MET A 340 -0.35 7.81 1.67
C MET A 340 0.04 8.03 0.21
N GLU A 341 0.98 8.92 -0.01
CA GLU A 341 1.57 9.23 -1.31
C GLU A 341 3.09 9.13 -1.21
N ILE A 342 3.71 8.42 -2.15
CA ILE A 342 5.14 8.49 -2.41
C ILE A 342 5.29 9.30 -3.69
N ASP A 343 5.79 10.53 -3.57
CA ASP A 343 5.99 11.44 -4.69
C ASP A 343 7.16 10.97 -5.57
N ALA A 344 7.19 11.42 -6.83
CA ALA A 344 8.24 11.11 -7.79
C ALA A 344 9.64 11.54 -7.32
N ASP A 345 9.73 12.59 -6.50
CA ASP A 345 10.97 13.10 -5.90
C ASP A 345 11.44 12.28 -4.67
N GLY A 346 10.70 11.23 -4.29
CA GLY A 346 11.05 10.31 -3.20
C GLY A 346 10.55 10.74 -1.81
N THR A 347 9.73 11.79 -1.73
CA THR A 347 9.11 12.25 -0.47
C THR A 347 7.84 11.46 -0.15
N ILE A 348 7.59 11.18 1.13
CA ILE A 348 6.41 10.43 1.59
C ILE A 348 5.45 11.35 2.36
N GLY A 349 4.19 11.42 1.92
CA GLY A 349 3.10 12.07 2.65
C GLY A 349 2.11 11.07 3.22
N ILE A 350 1.77 11.18 4.51
CA ILE A 350 0.72 10.40 5.18
C ILE A 350 -0.38 11.37 5.64
N GLY A 351 -1.60 11.16 5.14
CA GLY A 351 -2.78 11.99 5.36
C GLY A 351 -2.98 13.11 4.33
N ASN A 352 -1.88 13.72 3.85
CA ASN A 352 -1.85 14.74 2.80
C ASN A 352 -0.55 14.62 1.99
N SER A 353 -0.52 15.19 0.77
CA SER A 353 0.70 15.24 -0.04
C SER A 353 1.87 15.93 0.69
N PRO A 354 3.11 15.42 0.54
CA PRO A 354 4.30 15.98 1.17
C PRO A 354 4.68 17.34 0.57
N TYR A 355 5.60 18.07 1.23
CA TYR A 355 6.28 19.21 0.62
C TYR A 355 7.57 18.72 -0.06
N SER A 356 8.03 19.41 -1.11
CA SER A 356 9.19 19.00 -1.91
C SER A 356 10.52 18.95 -1.16
N ASP A 357 10.60 19.56 0.03
CA ASP A 357 11.78 19.62 0.89
C ASP A 357 11.67 18.74 2.14
N VAL A 358 10.68 17.85 2.22
CA VAL A 358 10.43 16.99 3.40
C VAL A 358 10.39 15.51 3.01
N ALA A 359 11.31 14.71 3.55
CA ALA A 359 11.37 13.27 3.28
C ALA A 359 10.13 12.49 3.80
N LEU A 360 9.61 12.87 4.98
CA LEU A 360 8.42 12.27 5.58
C LEU A 360 7.54 13.36 6.21
N ARG A 361 6.32 13.52 5.70
CA ARG A 361 5.28 14.37 6.28
C ARG A 361 4.16 13.51 6.84
N VAL A 362 3.90 13.62 8.14
CA VAL A 362 2.72 13.03 8.78
C VAL A 362 1.80 14.17 9.22
N ASN A 363 0.67 14.34 8.54
CA ASN A 363 -0.29 15.40 8.87
C ASN A 363 -1.71 14.90 8.62
N ASN A 364 -2.50 14.86 9.69
CA ASN A 364 -3.91 14.55 9.61
C ASN A 364 -4.67 15.39 10.63
N SER A 365 -5.40 16.40 10.13
CA SER A 365 -6.15 17.33 10.98
C SER A 365 -7.30 16.68 11.77
N ALA A 366 -7.67 15.44 11.45
CA ALA A 366 -8.76 14.73 12.13
C ALA A 366 -8.32 13.95 13.38
N VAL A 367 -7.00 13.83 13.64
CA VAL A 367 -6.48 13.04 14.77
C VAL A 367 -5.48 13.85 15.62
N PRO A 368 -5.47 13.67 16.95
CA PRO A 368 -4.65 14.47 17.86
C PRO A 368 -3.17 14.05 17.90
N TYR A 369 -2.83 12.85 17.42
CA TYR A 369 -1.47 12.32 17.42
C TYR A 369 -0.97 12.10 15.99
N GLY A 370 0.17 12.69 15.65
CA GLY A 370 0.84 12.45 14.37
C GLY A 370 1.65 11.15 14.37
N ILE A 371 2.57 11.00 15.35
CA ILE A 371 3.44 9.83 15.49
C ILE A 371 3.40 9.37 16.95
N ILE A 372 3.10 8.09 17.17
CA ILE A 372 3.28 7.39 18.45
C ILE A 372 4.39 6.36 18.23
N SER A 373 5.44 6.40 19.04
CA SER A 373 6.49 5.38 19.04
C SER A 373 6.64 4.80 20.44
N GLU A 374 6.47 3.49 20.55
CA GLU A 374 6.49 2.74 21.82
C GLU A 374 7.41 1.52 21.66
N THR A 375 8.25 1.25 22.65
CA THR A 375 9.07 0.03 22.70
C THR A 375 8.88 -0.65 24.05
N SER A 376 8.55 -1.95 24.05
CA SER A 376 8.43 -2.77 25.27
C SER A 376 9.76 -3.38 25.74
N SER A 377 10.82 -3.23 24.95
CA SER A 377 12.20 -3.59 25.30
C SER A 377 12.95 -2.42 25.92
N ASN A 378 14.11 -2.67 26.54
CA ASN A 378 15.04 -1.64 27.05
C ASN A 378 15.73 -0.81 25.92
N GLY A 379 15.08 -0.60 24.77
CA GLY A 379 15.60 0.06 23.58
C GLY A 379 15.19 1.53 23.45
N VAL A 380 15.60 2.18 22.35
CA VAL A 380 15.28 3.58 22.05
C VAL A 380 14.03 3.66 21.17
N ALA A 381 12.97 4.33 21.64
CA ALA A 381 11.74 4.48 20.86
C ALA A 381 11.87 5.45 19.67
N VAL A 382 12.62 6.54 19.82
CA VAL A 382 12.91 7.48 18.73
C VAL A 382 14.38 7.89 18.83
N TYR A 383 15.16 7.59 17.78
CA TYR A 383 16.54 8.05 17.64
C TYR A 383 16.61 9.08 16.52
N ALA A 384 16.87 10.34 16.88
CA ALA A 384 17.07 11.42 15.92
C ALA A 384 18.54 11.87 15.98
N SER A 385 19.25 11.76 14.87
CA SER A 385 20.64 12.17 14.73
C SER A 385 20.83 12.96 13.44
N ASP A 386 21.41 14.14 13.54
CA ASP A 386 21.98 14.81 12.37
C ASP A 386 23.50 14.59 12.37
N SER A 387 24.03 14.12 11.24
CA SER A 387 25.47 13.93 11.02
C SER A 387 26.14 15.17 10.41
N GLY A 388 25.34 16.17 10.02
CA GLY A 388 25.77 17.48 9.57
C GLY A 388 25.85 18.52 10.69
N THR A 389 25.56 19.77 10.36
CA THR A 389 25.61 20.92 11.30
C THR A 389 24.22 21.43 11.72
N GLY A 390 23.16 20.72 11.35
CA GLY A 390 21.78 21.05 11.64
C GLY A 390 21.31 20.59 13.02
N LEU A 391 20.01 20.69 13.24
CA LEU A 391 19.37 20.34 14.50
C LEU A 391 18.88 18.88 14.44
N GLY A 392 19.18 18.09 15.49
CA GLY A 392 18.66 16.72 15.59
C GLY A 392 17.14 16.66 15.79
N ILE A 393 16.59 17.50 16.68
CA ILE A 393 15.14 17.62 16.93
C ILE A 393 14.77 19.10 17.02
N PHE A 394 13.76 19.53 16.26
CA PHE A 394 13.18 20.87 16.32
C PHE A 394 11.67 20.76 16.54
N GLY A 395 11.20 21.16 17.72
CA GLY A 395 9.78 21.13 18.09
C GLY A 395 9.21 22.53 18.24
N THR A 396 8.11 22.83 17.54
CA THR A 396 7.39 24.11 17.63
C THR A 396 5.92 23.85 17.91
N SER A 397 5.32 24.65 18.78
CA SER A 397 3.88 24.64 19.00
C SER A 397 3.38 26.08 19.14
N ALA A 398 2.25 26.38 18.48
CA ALA A 398 1.74 27.74 18.40
C ALA A 398 1.15 28.26 19.72
N ASN A 399 0.87 27.40 20.72
CA ASN A 399 0.27 27.79 22.01
C ASN A 399 0.59 26.78 23.13
N ASN A 400 1.64 25.97 22.99
CA ASN A 400 1.99 24.91 23.94
C ASN A 400 3.51 24.61 23.88
N HIS A 401 3.98 23.57 24.56
CA HIS A 401 5.37 23.14 24.50
C HIS A 401 5.73 22.60 23.11
N GLY A 402 6.86 23.06 22.56
CA GLY A 402 7.44 22.51 21.33
C GLY A 402 8.03 21.11 21.52
N ILE A 403 8.66 20.86 22.69
CA ILE A 403 9.17 19.56 23.13
C ILE A 403 8.78 19.40 24.61
N TYR A 404 8.05 18.33 24.95
CA TYR A 404 7.61 18.02 26.32
C TYR A 404 8.05 16.60 26.68
N GLY A 405 9.09 16.48 27.51
CA GLY A 405 9.60 15.20 27.99
C GLY A 405 9.11 14.93 29.41
N THR A 406 8.39 13.82 29.62
CA THR A 406 7.99 13.32 30.93
C THR A 406 8.48 11.90 31.12
N THR A 407 8.70 11.54 32.37
CA THR A 407 9.14 10.21 32.77
C THR A 407 8.24 9.73 33.89
N ALA A 408 7.54 8.61 33.69
CA ALA A 408 6.68 8.01 34.71
C ALA A 408 7.53 7.28 35.76
N TYR A 409 7.27 7.53 37.05
CA TYR A 409 7.95 6.87 38.16
C TYR A 409 7.37 5.47 38.40
N THR A 410 8.20 4.43 38.33
CA THR A 410 7.82 3.02 38.56
C THR A 410 8.46 2.40 39.80
N GLY A 411 8.96 3.19 40.75
CA GLY A 411 9.31 2.69 42.09
C GLY A 411 10.73 2.15 42.29
N GLY A 412 11.67 2.45 41.40
CA GLY A 412 13.07 1.99 41.49
C GLY A 412 14.09 3.14 41.57
N VAL A 413 15.20 2.91 42.28
CA VAL A 413 16.31 3.84 42.51
C VAL A 413 17.12 4.08 41.22
N TYR A 414 16.60 4.92 40.33
CA TYR A 414 17.31 5.40 39.15
C TYR A 414 17.20 6.93 39.04
N LEU A 415 18.22 7.57 38.46
CA LEU A 415 18.15 8.97 38.03
C LEU A 415 17.15 9.05 36.86
N ILE A 416 15.98 9.60 37.12
CA ILE A 416 14.89 9.75 36.16
C ILE A 416 14.78 11.24 35.80
N GLY A 417 14.87 11.60 34.52
CA GLY A 417 14.80 13.00 34.07
C GLY A 417 14.08 13.14 32.72
N GLY A 418 13.29 14.21 32.57
CA GLY A 418 12.42 14.43 31.41
C GLY A 418 13.15 14.84 30.11
N ILE A 419 14.20 15.66 30.21
CA ILE A 419 15.05 16.06 29.06
C ILE A 419 16.52 16.02 29.52
N ILE A 420 17.33 15.17 28.90
CA ILE A 420 18.78 15.11 29.10
C ILE A 420 19.45 15.64 27.84
N GLY A 421 20.03 16.84 27.90
CA GLY A 421 20.96 17.29 26.87
C GLY A 421 22.35 16.79 27.18
N TRP A 422 22.85 15.77 26.47
CA TRP A 422 24.25 15.31 26.56
C TRP A 422 24.96 15.65 25.26
N GLY A 423 25.85 16.64 25.28
CA GLY A 423 26.73 16.86 24.14
C GLY A 423 27.92 15.90 24.20
N THR A 424 28.12 15.08 23.17
CA THR A 424 29.35 14.30 22.98
C THR A 424 30.13 14.90 21.82
N GLY A 425 31.35 15.35 22.08
CA GLY A 425 32.19 15.99 21.07
C GLY A 425 33.51 16.42 21.67
N SER A 426 34.59 16.31 20.88
CA SER A 426 35.95 16.72 21.27
C SER A 426 36.08 18.23 21.47
N SER A 427 35.05 19.02 21.16
CA SER A 427 34.97 20.47 21.41
C SER A 427 33.51 20.94 21.35
N ARG A 428 33.06 21.75 22.32
CA ARG A 428 31.81 22.57 22.27
C ARG A 428 30.48 21.81 22.51
N ALA A 429 30.47 20.85 23.43
CA ALA A 429 29.25 20.17 23.88
C ALA A 429 28.60 20.90 25.08
N ASN A 430 27.46 21.57 24.86
CA ASN A 430 26.64 22.11 25.96
C ASN A 430 25.55 21.09 26.35
N GLY A 431 25.47 20.75 27.64
CA GLY A 431 24.41 19.91 28.18
C GLY A 431 23.43 20.72 29.03
N MET A 432 22.12 20.54 28.82
CA MET A 432 21.08 21.07 29.71
C MET A 432 20.63 19.98 30.69
N LEU A 433 20.57 20.31 31.99
CA LEU A 433 19.82 19.56 33.00
C LEU A 433 18.63 20.41 33.47
N ALA A 434 17.40 19.90 33.33
CA ALA A 434 16.19 20.52 33.88
C ALA A 434 15.54 19.59 34.91
N VAL A 435 14.95 20.21 35.95
CA VAL A 435 14.67 19.60 37.26
C VAL A 435 13.17 19.40 37.45
N SER A 436 12.80 18.37 38.20
CA SER A 436 11.42 18.00 38.50
C SER A 436 10.78 18.85 39.60
N ASP A 437 9.47 19.06 39.49
CA ASP A 437 8.58 19.43 40.60
C ASP A 437 7.80 18.19 41.06
N GLN A 438 7.77 17.92 42.37
CA GLN A 438 6.70 17.16 43.03
C GLN A 438 6.48 17.69 44.46
N PRO A 439 5.23 17.67 44.96
CA PRO A 439 4.86 18.25 46.25
C PRO A 439 5.25 17.35 47.42
N ALA A 440 5.82 17.97 48.45
CA ALA A 440 5.81 17.54 49.86
C ALA A 440 6.33 16.12 50.17
N GLY A 441 7.66 15.97 50.20
CA GLY A 441 8.36 14.89 50.91
C GLY A 441 9.80 15.33 51.19
N SER A 442 10.29 15.04 52.39
CA SER A 442 11.44 15.63 53.11
C SER A 442 12.86 15.57 52.50
N ASP A 443 13.05 15.57 51.17
CA ASP A 443 14.40 15.51 50.56
C ASP A 443 14.71 16.68 49.60
N SER A 444 15.99 17.08 49.55
CA SER A 444 16.52 18.28 48.88
C SER A 444 16.43 18.23 47.34
N ASN A 445 15.79 19.25 46.75
CA ASN A 445 15.68 19.46 45.30
C ASN A 445 16.74 20.45 44.78
N MET A 446 17.25 20.23 43.55
CA MET A 446 18.26 21.10 42.91
C MET A 446 17.70 21.61 41.57
N GLY A 447 17.31 22.89 41.44
CA GLY A 447 16.52 23.46 40.32
C GLY A 447 17.20 23.65 38.95
N ILE A 448 18.53 23.81 38.89
CA ILE A 448 19.32 23.82 37.65
C ILE A 448 20.71 23.30 38.00
N ARG A 449 21.19 22.24 37.34
CA ARG A 449 22.60 21.83 37.39
C ARG A 449 23.20 21.91 35.99
N ALA A 450 23.80 23.04 35.65
CA ALA A 450 24.63 23.11 34.46
C ALA A 450 25.92 22.32 34.71
N VAL A 451 25.93 21.03 34.37
CA VAL A 451 27.17 20.22 34.40
C VAL A 451 27.84 20.34 33.04
N SER A 452 28.87 21.17 32.95
CA SER A 452 29.85 21.12 31.87
C SER A 452 30.68 19.83 32.04
N GLY A 453 30.30 18.78 31.33
CA GLY A 453 31.02 17.51 31.29
C GLY A 453 32.26 17.57 30.40
N SER A 454 33.31 18.27 30.82
CA SER A 454 34.66 18.06 30.30
C SER A 454 35.69 18.66 31.25
N THR A 455 36.75 17.90 31.52
CA THR A 455 37.94 18.29 32.32
C THR A 455 38.76 19.42 31.68
N SER A 456 38.32 19.99 30.56
CA SER A 456 38.94 21.12 29.87
C SER A 456 37.95 22.19 29.38
N SER A 457 36.69 22.15 29.83
CA SER A 457 35.62 23.04 29.32
C SER A 457 35.49 24.35 30.10
N ILE A 458 36.59 25.07 30.16
CA ILE A 458 36.56 26.53 30.25
C ILE A 458 37.66 26.97 29.30
N SER A 459 37.27 27.47 28.13
CA SER A 459 38.23 28.18 27.29
C SER A 459 38.88 29.25 28.16
N SER A 460 40.22 29.34 28.12
CA SER A 460 41.00 30.39 28.79
C SER A 460 40.61 31.81 28.36
N THR A 461 39.74 31.95 27.36
CA THR A 461 39.30 33.22 26.78
C THR A 461 37.78 33.43 26.71
N GLN A 462 36.94 32.48 27.16
CA GLN A 462 35.47 32.64 27.10
C GLN A 462 34.79 32.27 28.40
N ILE A 463 34.27 33.30 29.09
CA ILE A 463 33.51 33.19 30.32
C ILE A 463 32.09 32.70 29.99
N MET A 464 31.66 31.59 30.59
CA MET A 464 30.25 31.21 30.63
C MET A 464 29.57 32.06 31.70
N ASN A 465 29.02 33.21 31.30
CA ASN A 465 28.13 33.97 32.18
C ASN A 465 26.80 33.23 32.28
N VAL A 466 26.51 32.63 33.44
CA VAL A 466 25.14 32.23 33.77
C VAL A 466 24.37 33.51 34.13
N GLY A 467 23.80 34.16 33.11
CA GLY A 467 22.86 35.24 33.31
C GLY A 467 21.52 34.68 33.76
N VAL A 468 21.19 34.79 35.05
CA VAL A 468 19.83 34.55 35.53
C VAL A 468 19.03 35.82 35.25
N ASN A 469 18.19 35.81 34.22
CA ASN A 469 17.16 36.83 34.01
C ASN A 469 15.80 36.21 34.38
N THR A 470 15.21 36.68 35.46
CA THR A 470 13.96 36.12 36.00
C THR A 470 13.00 37.26 36.37
N ASN A 471 11.73 37.05 36.03
CA ASN A 471 10.63 37.90 36.45
C ASN A 471 9.93 37.33 37.70
N ALA A 472 10.58 36.41 38.43
CA ALA A 472 10.01 35.78 39.62
C ALA A 472 9.70 36.84 40.69
N THR A 473 8.50 36.79 41.27
CA THR A 473 8.10 37.69 42.37
C THR A 473 8.71 37.29 43.72
N ASP A 474 9.15 36.04 43.85
CA ASP A 474 9.48 35.44 45.15
C ASP A 474 10.97 35.08 45.30
N LEU A 475 11.53 34.21 44.43
CA LEU A 475 12.93 33.77 44.55
C LEU A 475 13.59 33.52 43.18
N ALA A 476 14.72 34.19 42.95
CA ALA A 476 15.47 34.15 41.69
C ALA A 476 16.61 33.12 41.68
N LEU A 477 17.33 33.00 42.79
CA LEU A 477 18.47 32.10 42.96
C LEU A 477 18.50 31.61 44.41
N TYR A 478 18.49 30.29 44.60
CA TYR A 478 18.66 29.65 45.90
C TYR A 478 19.92 28.79 45.86
N ALA A 479 20.88 29.09 46.72
CA ALA A 479 22.15 28.38 46.79
C ALA A 479 22.30 27.79 48.20
N LEU A 480 22.49 26.47 48.27
CA LEU A 480 22.60 25.70 49.50
C LEU A 480 23.73 24.67 49.32
N SER A 481 24.61 24.57 50.30
CA SER A 481 25.61 23.51 50.38
C SER A 481 25.33 22.66 51.61
N GLU A 482 24.94 21.40 51.40
CA GLU A 482 24.67 20.43 52.47
C GLU A 482 25.83 19.42 52.58
N GLY A 483 26.36 19.24 53.79
CA GLY A 483 27.39 18.24 54.07
C GLY A 483 27.65 18.11 55.57
N PRO A 484 27.86 16.88 56.08
CA PRO A 484 28.22 16.69 57.48
C PRO A 484 29.63 17.27 57.73
N ILE A 485 29.74 18.19 58.71
CA ILE A 485 31.01 18.81 59.12
C ILE A 485 31.82 17.77 59.92
N THR A 486 32.44 16.80 59.25
CA THR A 486 33.07 15.63 59.91
C THR A 486 34.52 15.37 59.54
N SER A 487 35.16 16.21 58.71
CA SER A 487 36.61 16.18 58.47
C SER A 487 37.11 17.53 57.90
N LEU A 488 38.43 17.74 57.84
CA LEU A 488 39.09 18.94 57.27
C LEU A 488 38.42 19.35 55.95
N GLY A 489 37.72 20.49 55.93
CA GLY A 489 36.82 20.84 54.84
C GLY A 489 36.49 22.33 54.79
N GLU A 490 36.41 22.84 53.57
CA GLU A 490 35.86 24.14 53.20
C GLU A 490 34.50 23.93 52.54
N MET A 491 33.48 24.67 52.97
CA MET A 491 32.15 24.68 52.35
C MET A 491 31.69 26.13 52.13
N GLU A 492 30.91 26.35 51.08
CA GLU A 492 30.31 27.64 50.75
C GLU A 492 29.02 27.41 49.96
N ALA A 493 28.01 28.26 50.14
CA ALA A 493 26.79 28.17 49.36
C ALA A 493 26.97 28.75 47.94
N ALA A 494 27.80 29.78 47.78
CA ALA A 494 28.07 30.41 46.50
C ALA A 494 29.50 30.97 46.40
N ARG A 495 30.08 30.93 45.19
CA ARG A 495 31.37 31.55 44.86
C ARG A 495 31.24 32.37 43.59
N PHE A 496 31.70 33.62 43.65
CA PHE A 496 31.90 34.50 42.50
C PHE A 496 33.39 34.73 42.35
N GLN A 497 33.95 34.47 41.17
CA GLN A 497 35.36 34.64 40.89
C GLN A 497 35.54 35.21 39.48
N THR A 498 36.47 36.14 39.32
CA THR A 498 36.90 36.62 38.01
C THR A 498 38.17 35.89 37.57
N ASN A 499 38.39 35.75 36.27
CA ASN A 499 39.60 35.16 35.71
C ASN A 499 40.43 36.26 35.06
N TYR A 500 41.25 36.96 35.84
CA TYR A 500 42.04 38.09 35.34
C TYR A 500 43.27 37.63 34.53
N THR A 501 43.72 36.38 34.71
CA THR A 501 45.05 35.94 34.25
C THR A 501 45.05 34.78 33.25
N GLY A 502 43.86 34.26 32.91
CA GLY A 502 43.66 33.36 31.78
C GLY A 502 43.50 31.87 32.12
N SER A 503 43.49 31.45 33.39
CA SER A 503 43.16 30.07 33.77
C SER A 503 41.93 30.04 34.67
N ALA A 504 40.80 29.59 34.12
CA ALA A 504 39.56 29.48 34.90
C ALA A 504 39.54 28.24 35.82
N ILE A 505 40.57 27.40 35.76
CA ILE A 505 40.67 26.13 36.50
C ILE A 505 41.58 26.25 37.73
N ASN A 506 42.60 27.12 37.64
CA ASN A 506 43.54 27.39 38.72
C ASN A 506 43.36 28.84 39.14
N ALA A 507 42.55 29.06 40.18
CA ALA A 507 42.41 30.38 40.79
C ALA A 507 43.80 30.88 41.21
N ASP A 508 44.25 32.01 40.66
CA ASP A 508 45.53 32.62 41.03
C ASP A 508 45.29 33.64 42.17
N ALA A 509 46.34 33.96 42.94
CA ALA A 509 46.37 35.06 43.90
C ALA A 509 45.98 36.43 43.29
N ARG A 510 45.93 36.52 41.96
CA ARG A 510 45.52 37.71 41.20
C ARG A 510 44.01 37.86 41.02
N ASP A 511 43.22 36.81 41.24
CA ASP A 511 41.81 36.78 40.88
C ASP A 511 40.90 37.28 42.02
N PRO A 512 40.15 38.39 41.83
CA PRO A 512 39.10 38.77 42.77
C PRO A 512 38.09 37.65 42.97
N ARG A 513 37.75 37.35 44.24
CA ARG A 513 36.70 36.39 44.60
C ARG A 513 35.82 36.84 45.76
N ALA A 514 34.57 36.39 45.74
CA ALA A 514 33.61 36.51 46.82
C ALA A 514 33.00 35.13 47.09
N GLN A 515 33.20 34.63 48.30
CA GLN A 515 32.67 33.35 48.78
C GLN A 515 31.61 33.65 49.83
N LEU A 516 30.40 33.13 49.67
CA LEU A 516 29.23 33.49 50.50
C LEU A 516 28.71 32.31 51.31
N ALA A 517 28.27 32.59 52.53
CA ALA A 517 27.72 31.64 53.52
C ALA A 517 28.62 30.41 53.64
N GLY A 518 29.84 30.62 54.15
CA GLY A 518 30.88 29.61 54.15
C GLY A 518 31.41 29.23 55.52
N TYR A 519 32.12 28.12 55.53
CA TYR A 519 32.81 27.55 56.68
C TYR A 519 34.17 26.98 56.24
N THR A 520 35.18 27.15 57.08
CA THR A 520 36.47 26.48 56.93
C THR A 520 37.04 26.08 58.29
N ASN A 521 37.69 24.93 58.34
CA ASN A 521 38.57 24.51 59.45
C ASN A 521 40.00 24.23 58.95
N ASN A 522 40.31 24.63 57.71
CA ASN A 522 41.58 24.42 57.03
C ASN A 522 42.54 25.57 57.34
N SER A 523 43.17 25.56 58.52
CA SER A 523 44.23 26.51 58.90
C SER A 523 45.55 25.79 59.17
N LEU A 524 46.65 26.33 58.64
CA LEU A 524 48.02 25.80 58.78
C LEU A 524 48.65 26.13 60.15
N VAL A 525 48.02 26.99 60.97
CA VAL A 525 48.59 27.50 62.23
C VAL A 525 47.74 27.10 63.46
N GLY A 526 46.79 26.17 63.30
CA GLY A 526 46.02 25.58 64.40
C GLY A 526 44.54 25.95 64.43
N GLY A 527 43.73 25.13 63.75
CA GLY A 527 42.68 24.35 64.42
C GLY A 527 41.37 24.99 64.90
N ASN A 528 41.00 26.22 64.50
CA ASN A 528 39.70 26.79 64.84
C ASN A 528 38.73 26.88 63.65
N SER A 529 37.50 26.44 63.85
CA SER A 529 36.37 26.64 62.92
C SER A 529 36.14 28.13 62.65
N MET A 530 36.15 28.51 61.37
CA MET A 530 35.79 29.84 60.88
C MET A 530 34.45 29.74 60.15
N TYR A 531 33.45 30.47 60.64
CA TYR A 531 32.18 30.69 59.96
C TYR A 531 32.17 32.12 59.41
N TYR A 532 31.73 32.31 58.16
CA TYR A 532 31.69 33.64 57.56
C TYR A 532 30.46 33.83 56.66
N GLY A 533 29.84 35.00 56.76
CA GLY A 533 28.79 35.42 55.84
C GLY A 533 29.35 35.68 54.44
N ALA A 534 30.52 36.33 54.37
CA ALA A 534 31.27 36.51 53.13
C ALA A 534 32.78 36.50 53.37
N PHE A 535 33.53 35.85 52.49
CA PHE A 535 34.96 36.06 52.33
C PHE A 535 35.19 36.80 51.01
N LEU A 536 35.75 37.99 51.11
CA LEU A 536 36.02 38.88 50.00
C LEU A 536 37.52 38.96 49.81
N TYR A 537 37.98 38.70 48.59
CA TYR A 537 39.37 38.74 48.19
C TYR A 537 39.50 39.65 46.97
N SER A 538 40.31 40.69 47.10
CA SER A 538 40.48 41.69 46.04
C SER A 538 41.25 41.19 44.82
N GLY A 539 42.14 40.21 44.99
CA GLY A 539 43.16 39.88 43.98
C GLY A 539 44.20 41.00 43.81
N GLY A 540 45.36 40.68 43.21
CA GLY A 540 46.38 41.69 42.93
C GLY A 540 47.69 41.11 42.35
N SER A 541 48.48 41.96 41.67
CA SER A 541 49.78 41.56 41.13
C SER A 541 50.75 41.15 42.25
N SER A 542 51.43 40.01 42.10
CA SER A 542 52.50 39.54 43.00
C SER A 542 52.12 39.40 44.48
N SER A 543 50.97 38.80 44.78
CA SER A 543 50.59 38.35 46.13
C SER A 543 50.21 39.43 47.15
N ASN A 544 50.07 40.69 46.74
CA ASN A 544 49.69 41.82 47.60
C ASN A 544 48.18 42.05 47.69
N SER A 545 47.41 41.00 47.93
CA SER A 545 45.94 41.07 47.94
C SER A 545 45.41 41.47 49.32
N SER A 546 44.36 42.28 49.35
CA SER A 546 43.53 42.48 50.55
C SER A 546 42.41 41.44 50.59
N TYR A 547 42.14 40.91 51.77
CA TYR A 547 41.07 39.99 52.07
C TYR A 547 40.36 40.40 53.36
N ALA A 548 39.07 40.09 53.42
CA ALA A 548 38.28 40.26 54.63
C ALA A 548 37.23 39.17 54.74
N TYR A 549 37.07 38.64 55.95
CA TYR A 549 35.90 37.90 56.36
C TYR A 549 34.90 38.89 56.97
N ALA A 550 33.69 38.96 56.41
CA ALA A 550 32.58 39.77 56.90
C ALA A 550 31.53 38.88 57.58
N GLY A 551 31.09 39.28 58.77
CA GLY A 551 30.21 38.47 59.62
C GLY A 551 30.88 37.15 60.01
N ALA A 552 32.04 37.26 60.65
CA ALA A 552 32.93 36.14 60.93
C ALA A 552 32.84 35.68 62.39
N ARG A 553 32.94 34.37 62.64
CA ARG A 553 33.13 33.80 63.97
C ARG A 553 34.37 32.92 63.94
N TYR A 554 35.38 33.29 64.73
CA TYR A 554 36.70 32.66 64.74
C TYR A 554 37.24 32.53 66.16
N GLY A 555 37.70 31.33 66.52
CA GLY A 555 38.22 31.05 67.87
C GLY A 555 37.20 31.33 68.98
N GLY A 556 35.91 31.21 68.69
CA GLY A 556 34.82 31.51 69.63
C GLY A 556 34.48 33.00 69.76
N THR A 557 35.13 33.90 69.04
CA THR A 557 34.84 35.35 69.08
C THR A 557 34.17 35.81 67.79
N ASN A 558 33.13 36.64 67.92
CA ASN A 558 32.45 37.26 66.80
C ASN A 558 33.23 38.50 66.31
N TYR A 559 33.52 38.55 65.02
CA TYR A 559 34.15 39.68 64.34
C TYR A 559 33.21 40.21 63.27
N LYS A 560 32.90 41.50 63.32
CA LYS A 560 32.11 42.16 62.27
C LYS A 560 32.86 42.12 60.92
N ILE A 561 34.14 42.44 60.96
CA ILE A 561 35.08 42.32 59.83
C ILE A 561 36.47 41.97 60.39
N ILE A 562 37.16 41.02 59.77
CA ILE A 562 38.55 40.65 60.10
C ILE A 562 39.30 40.28 58.82
N GLY A 563 40.51 40.80 58.64
CA GLY A 563 41.26 40.66 57.40
C GLY A 563 42.58 41.42 57.44
N ASN A 564 43.24 41.52 56.29
CA ASN A 564 44.43 42.38 56.14
C ASN A 564 44.08 43.71 55.45
N GLY A 565 44.81 44.77 55.82
CA GLY A 565 44.54 46.15 55.38
C GLY A 565 43.85 46.97 56.47
N ASN A 566 43.48 48.21 56.13
CA ASN A 566 42.95 49.17 57.11
C ASN A 566 41.41 49.16 57.14
N VAL A 567 40.82 49.38 58.31
CA VAL A 567 39.41 49.76 58.42
C VAL A 567 39.27 51.26 58.12
N SER A 568 38.39 51.65 57.19
CA SER A 568 38.28 53.04 56.72
C SER A 568 36.86 53.40 56.27
N THR A 569 36.56 54.70 56.26
CA THR A 569 35.35 55.28 55.68
C THR A 569 35.70 56.35 54.63
N ILE A 570 34.72 56.77 53.84
CA ILE A 570 34.88 57.81 52.83
C ILE A 570 34.16 59.08 53.30
N VAL A 571 34.87 60.21 53.31
CA VAL A 571 34.36 61.54 53.67
C VAL A 571 34.49 62.52 52.51
N GLU A 572 33.69 63.57 52.51
CA GLU A 572 33.83 64.66 51.53
C GLU A 572 35.04 65.53 51.87
N GLY A 573 35.89 65.78 50.86
CA GLY A 573 37.01 66.71 50.97
C GLY A 573 36.58 68.14 50.66
N VAL A 574 37.36 69.11 51.16
CA VAL A 574 37.14 70.55 50.86
C VAL A 574 37.30 70.91 49.38
N ASP A 575 37.92 70.02 48.59
CA ASP A 575 38.06 70.12 47.14
C ASP A 575 36.89 69.46 46.36
N GLY A 576 35.83 69.03 47.07
CA GLY A 576 34.70 68.28 46.51
C GLY A 576 35.05 66.85 46.10
N LYS A 577 36.26 66.36 46.43
CA LYS A 577 36.69 64.99 46.17
C LYS A 577 36.61 64.17 47.44
N LYS A 578 36.11 62.94 47.31
CA LYS A 578 36.10 61.93 48.36
C LYS A 578 37.51 61.67 48.90
N LYS A 579 37.67 61.66 50.22
CA LYS A 579 38.91 61.33 50.96
C LYS A 579 38.68 60.08 51.82
N ILE A 580 39.76 59.36 52.14
CA ILE A 580 39.72 58.19 53.01
C ILE A 580 40.04 58.63 54.43
N MET A 581 39.19 58.28 55.39
CA MET A 581 39.42 58.47 56.83
C MET A 581 39.55 57.10 57.49
N PHE A 582 40.60 56.91 58.28
CA PHE A 582 40.97 55.63 58.88
C PHE A 582 40.39 55.50 60.29
N ALA A 583 40.01 54.29 60.70
CA ALA A 583 39.69 53.99 62.08
C ALA A 583 40.98 53.75 62.90
N SER A 584 40.96 54.10 64.18
CA SER A 584 42.05 53.75 65.10
C SER A 584 42.03 52.25 65.41
N GLU A 585 43.18 51.58 65.29
CA GLU A 585 43.33 50.17 65.61
C GLU A 585 44.08 50.00 66.95
N ALA A 586 43.60 49.06 67.78
CA ALA A 586 44.14 48.79 69.10
C ALA A 586 44.52 47.30 69.24
N PRO A 587 45.54 46.98 70.07
CA PRO A 587 45.93 45.60 70.32
C PRO A 587 44.91 44.82 71.16
N GLU A 588 43.98 45.53 71.82
CA GLU A 588 42.91 45.03 72.69
C GLU A 588 41.56 45.58 72.21
N VAL A 589 40.45 44.94 72.62
CA VAL A 589 39.10 45.39 72.25
C VAL A 589 38.62 46.44 73.25
N PHE A 590 38.76 47.72 72.88
CA PHE A 590 38.34 48.83 73.73
C PHE A 590 37.00 49.43 73.32
N PHE A 591 36.26 49.90 74.32
CA PHE A 591 35.28 50.97 74.15
C PHE A 591 35.83 52.25 74.75
N GLU A 592 35.48 53.36 74.11
CA GLU A 592 35.90 54.70 74.50
C GLU A 592 34.68 55.59 74.68
N ASP A 593 34.75 56.47 75.67
CA ASP A 593 33.75 57.51 75.89
C ASP A 593 34.45 58.84 76.17
N TYR A 594 33.74 59.91 75.85
CA TYR A 594 34.25 61.28 75.88
C TYR A 594 33.24 62.17 76.59
N GLY A 595 33.72 63.05 77.44
CA GLY A 595 32.84 64.01 78.08
C GLY A 595 33.59 65.16 78.72
N VAL A 596 32.85 65.95 79.48
CA VAL A 596 33.37 67.10 80.20
C VAL A 596 32.96 67.01 81.67
N GLY A 597 33.80 67.55 82.54
CA GLY A 597 33.55 67.67 83.97
C GLY A 597 34.02 69.01 84.48
N THR A 598 33.61 69.37 85.70
CA THR A 598 34.06 70.60 86.36
C THR A 598 34.44 70.27 87.78
N LEU A 599 35.66 70.63 88.18
CA LEU A 599 36.08 70.58 89.58
C LEU A 599 35.16 71.49 90.39
N MET A 600 34.72 71.02 91.56
CA MET A 600 34.03 71.83 92.55
C MET A 600 34.84 71.76 93.84
N GLY A 601 35.49 72.86 94.20
CA GLY A 601 36.41 72.89 95.34
C GLY A 601 37.58 71.91 95.18
N GLY A 602 38.12 71.77 93.97
CA GLY A 602 39.29 70.93 93.68
C GLY A 602 38.99 69.44 93.46
N SER A 603 37.72 69.04 93.35
CA SER A 603 37.37 67.64 93.06
C SER A 603 36.11 67.51 92.20
N ALA A 604 36.04 66.46 91.37
CA ALA A 604 34.86 66.11 90.59
C ALA A 604 34.74 64.60 90.47
N TYR A 605 33.59 64.05 90.86
CA TYR A 605 33.27 62.66 90.55
C TYR A 605 32.54 62.60 89.21
N ILE A 606 33.08 61.86 88.26
CA ILE A 606 32.45 61.63 86.97
C ILE A 606 31.78 60.27 87.02
N GLN A 607 30.45 60.29 86.91
CA GLN A 607 29.66 59.08 86.74
C GLN A 607 29.68 58.69 85.26
N ILE A 608 30.11 57.46 84.98
CA ILE A 608 30.10 56.89 83.64
C ILE A 608 28.66 56.58 83.23
N ASP A 609 28.32 56.73 81.94
CA ASP A 609 27.00 56.36 81.43
C ASP A 609 26.66 54.90 81.80
N PRO A 610 25.48 54.63 82.39
CA PRO A 610 25.13 53.27 82.82
C PRO A 610 25.16 52.23 81.70
N ASN A 611 24.89 52.62 80.45
CA ASN A 611 25.00 51.72 79.29
C ASN A 611 26.45 51.45 78.95
N PHE A 612 27.32 52.46 78.98
CA PHE A 612 28.75 52.26 78.77
C PHE A 612 29.33 51.35 79.87
N SER A 613 29.01 51.65 81.13
CA SER A 613 29.39 50.88 82.32
C SER A 613 29.01 49.39 82.21
N ASN A 614 27.79 49.10 81.74
CA ASN A 614 27.31 47.72 81.59
C ASN A 614 28.06 46.91 80.51
N ASN A 615 28.71 47.58 79.56
CA ASN A 615 29.36 46.98 78.40
C ASN A 615 30.90 46.94 78.49
N ILE A 616 31.48 47.32 79.63
CA ILE A 616 32.93 47.30 79.87
C ILE A 616 33.30 46.39 81.04
N VAL A 617 34.58 46.04 81.13
CA VAL A 617 35.17 45.35 82.28
C VAL A 617 36.22 46.29 82.90
N VAL A 618 36.09 46.52 84.20
CA VAL A 618 37.06 47.29 85.00
C VAL A 618 37.46 46.46 86.21
N ASP A 619 38.66 45.89 86.17
CA ASP A 619 39.24 45.10 87.25
C ASP A 619 40.77 45.30 87.31
N GLN A 620 41.48 44.49 88.10
CA GLN A 620 42.93 44.60 88.24
C GLN A 620 43.70 44.30 86.95
N ASN A 621 43.17 43.43 86.09
CA ASN A 621 43.76 43.05 84.81
C ASN A 621 43.30 43.98 83.67
N HIS A 622 42.12 44.59 83.82
CA HIS A 622 41.49 45.49 82.87
C HIS A 622 41.27 46.88 83.49
N PRO A 623 42.32 47.66 83.76
CA PRO A 623 42.16 48.95 84.42
C PRO A 623 41.51 49.99 83.50
N LEU A 624 40.56 50.76 84.04
CA LEU A 624 40.02 51.94 83.37
C LEU A 624 41.14 52.98 83.15
N LYS A 625 41.34 53.34 81.89
CA LYS A 625 42.29 54.38 81.50
C LYS A 625 41.50 55.69 81.39
N VAL A 626 41.97 56.72 82.08
CA VAL A 626 41.31 58.03 82.13
C VAL A 626 42.35 59.08 81.81
N PHE A 627 42.07 59.87 80.77
CA PHE A 627 42.88 60.99 80.33
C PHE A 627 42.09 62.27 80.57
N ILE A 628 42.70 63.24 81.25
CA ILE A 628 42.08 64.52 81.58
C ILE A 628 42.84 65.64 80.88
N GLN A 629 42.11 66.47 80.15
CA GLN A 629 42.59 67.73 79.58
C GLN A 629 41.94 68.88 80.35
N LEU A 630 42.76 69.67 81.04
CA LEU A 630 42.30 70.84 81.80
C LEU A 630 42.04 72.02 80.85
N GLU A 631 40.94 72.73 81.06
CA GLU A 631 40.51 73.88 80.24
C GLU A 631 40.66 75.23 80.98
N GLY A 632 41.43 75.24 82.07
CA GLY A 632 41.65 76.41 82.92
C GLY A 632 42.83 76.23 83.88
N ASP A 633 43.16 77.30 84.61
CA ASP A 633 44.33 77.34 85.49
C ASP A 633 44.08 76.58 86.82
N CYS A 634 44.86 75.54 87.06
CA CYS A 634 44.82 74.74 88.30
C CYS A 634 46.18 74.05 88.53
N SER A 635 46.37 73.44 89.70
CA SER A 635 47.65 72.83 90.10
C SER A 635 47.93 71.46 89.46
N GLY A 636 47.22 71.10 88.38
CA GLY A 636 47.18 69.76 87.80
C GLY A 636 46.22 68.82 88.55
N VAL A 637 45.92 67.67 87.95
CA VAL A 637 44.97 66.69 88.52
C VAL A 637 45.53 65.28 88.52
N TYR A 638 45.02 64.45 89.41
CA TYR A 638 45.16 63.00 89.35
C TYR A 638 43.79 62.32 89.43
N VAL A 639 43.70 61.11 88.88
CA VAL A 639 42.46 60.33 88.87
C VAL A 639 42.57 59.15 89.82
N THR A 640 41.61 59.01 90.72
CA THR A 640 41.49 57.91 91.69
C THR A 640 40.07 57.33 91.67
N GLN A 641 39.81 56.29 92.46
CA GLN A 641 38.50 55.61 92.53
C GLN A 641 37.97 55.22 91.14
N LYS A 642 38.84 54.68 90.29
CA LYS A 642 38.46 54.23 88.95
C LYS A 642 37.72 52.90 89.04
N THR A 643 36.42 52.92 88.75
CA THR A 643 35.57 51.74 88.70
C THR A 643 34.77 51.73 87.40
N ALA A 644 33.96 50.69 87.16
CA ALA A 644 33.07 50.66 86.00
C ALA A 644 31.99 51.76 86.08
N GLU A 645 31.64 52.22 87.28
CA GLU A 645 30.58 53.20 87.54
C GLU A 645 31.07 54.66 87.45
N GLY A 646 32.37 54.90 87.59
CA GLY A 646 32.90 56.25 87.57
C GLY A 646 34.36 56.39 87.98
N PHE A 647 34.80 57.63 88.09
CA PHE A 647 36.12 57.98 88.57
C PHE A 647 36.13 59.34 89.25
N LEU A 648 37.02 59.50 90.23
CA LEU A 648 37.22 60.77 90.93
C LEU A 648 38.43 61.50 90.35
N VAL A 649 38.21 62.70 89.83
CA VAL A 649 39.28 63.64 89.47
C VAL A 649 39.54 64.55 90.66
N LYS A 650 40.80 64.66 91.08
CA LYS A 650 41.18 65.51 92.21
C LYS A 650 42.38 66.37 91.84
N GLU A 651 42.31 67.64 92.23
CA GLU A 651 43.40 68.58 92.08
C GLU A 651 44.59 68.20 92.97
N LEU A 652 45.80 68.39 92.44
CA LEU A 652 47.03 68.21 93.20
C LEU A 652 47.20 69.30 94.26
N GLN A 653 48.10 69.08 95.21
CA GLN A 653 48.50 70.07 96.23
C GLN A 653 47.36 70.64 97.09
N HIS A 654 46.25 69.91 97.24
CA HIS A 654 45.06 70.38 97.96
C HIS A 654 44.42 71.65 97.35
N GLY A 655 44.58 71.85 96.03
CA GLY A 655 43.92 72.93 95.31
C GLY A 655 42.39 72.84 95.43
N THR A 656 41.73 74.00 95.35
CA THR A 656 40.27 74.15 95.50
C THR A 656 39.64 74.79 94.26
N SER A 657 40.28 74.65 93.10
CA SER A 657 39.84 75.30 91.87
C SER A 657 38.48 74.78 91.39
N ASN A 658 37.81 75.60 90.58
CA ASN A 658 36.54 75.26 89.93
C ASN A 658 36.70 75.19 88.41
N VAL A 659 37.72 74.48 87.95
CA VAL A 659 38.10 74.42 86.53
C VAL A 659 37.35 73.30 85.80
N SER A 660 36.87 73.61 84.59
CA SER A 660 36.34 72.63 83.67
C SER A 660 37.46 71.82 82.99
N PHE A 661 37.16 70.58 82.67
CA PHE A 661 38.07 69.68 82.00
C PHE A 661 37.32 68.79 81.02
N SER A 662 38.00 68.41 79.95
CA SER A 662 37.56 67.35 79.05
C SER A 662 38.16 66.02 79.50
N TYR A 663 37.43 64.92 79.35
CA TYR A 663 37.93 63.58 79.64
C TYR A 663 37.74 62.65 78.45
N HIS A 664 38.68 61.71 78.33
CA HIS A 664 38.64 60.56 77.44
C HIS A 664 38.89 59.32 78.27
N ILE A 665 37.97 58.37 78.25
CA ILE A 665 38.12 57.10 78.93
C ILE A 665 38.24 55.96 77.94
N VAL A 666 39.07 54.98 78.28
CA VAL A 666 39.29 53.76 77.49
C VAL A 666 39.19 52.56 78.42
N ALA A 667 38.27 51.64 78.13
CA ALA A 667 38.02 50.44 78.92
C ALA A 667 37.88 49.20 78.03
N ASN A 668 38.27 48.03 78.54
CA ASN A 668 38.12 46.76 77.82
C ASN A 668 36.64 46.45 77.66
N ARG A 669 36.25 46.04 76.45
CA ARG A 669 34.89 45.60 76.14
C ARG A 669 34.58 44.32 76.91
N LYS A 670 33.40 44.27 77.52
CA LYS A 670 32.90 43.08 78.20
C LYS A 670 32.59 41.94 77.22
N ASP A 671 32.86 40.72 77.66
CA ASP A 671 32.43 39.50 76.98
C ASP A 671 30.92 39.49 76.74
N GLU A 672 30.51 38.92 75.61
CA GLU A 672 29.11 38.67 75.30
C GLU A 672 28.79 37.20 75.64
N LEU A 673 27.83 36.98 76.53
CA LEU A 673 27.48 35.64 77.01
C LEU A 673 26.23 35.14 76.28
N GLY A 674 26.33 33.97 75.65
CA GLY A 674 25.21 33.27 75.01
C GLY A 674 24.49 32.30 75.95
N ASN A 675 23.52 31.52 75.44
CA ASN A 675 22.83 30.50 76.25
C ASN A 675 23.71 29.27 76.52
N SER A 676 24.82 29.15 75.80
CA SER A 676 25.85 28.12 75.99
C SER A 676 27.27 28.72 75.87
N PRO A 677 28.31 28.01 76.35
CA PRO A 677 29.70 28.45 76.16
C PRO A 677 30.06 28.65 74.68
N ASP A 678 29.52 27.83 73.79
CA ASP A 678 29.78 27.87 72.34
C ASP A 678 29.10 29.03 71.62
N GLU A 679 28.10 29.66 72.26
CA GLU A 679 27.41 30.87 71.77
C GLU A 679 28.04 32.18 72.28
N SER A 680 28.92 32.11 73.29
CA SER A 680 29.55 33.28 73.89
C SER A 680 30.68 33.85 73.02
N SER A 681 30.93 35.16 73.08
CA SER A 681 32.07 35.82 72.42
C SER A 681 33.00 36.48 73.43
N LYS A 682 34.30 36.17 73.32
CA LYS A 682 35.34 36.61 74.25
C LYS A 682 36.06 37.85 73.72
N TYR A 683 35.98 38.95 74.47
CA TYR A 683 36.54 40.26 74.10
C TYR A 683 37.49 40.81 75.16
N ALA A 684 37.18 40.64 76.45
CA ALA A 684 37.86 41.38 77.52
C ALA A 684 39.37 41.12 77.56
N ASP A 685 39.74 39.83 77.51
CA ASP A 685 41.12 39.34 77.57
C ASP A 685 41.81 39.27 76.19
N LEU A 686 41.15 39.72 75.11
CA LEU A 686 41.67 39.54 73.77
C LEU A 686 42.80 40.54 73.49
N ARG A 687 44.02 40.04 73.28
CA ARG A 687 45.18 40.84 72.90
C ARG A 687 46.08 40.13 71.89
N PHE A 688 46.24 40.71 70.69
CA PHE A 688 46.98 40.12 69.56
C PHE A 688 46.72 38.60 69.34
N PRO A 689 45.46 38.18 69.15
CA PRO A 689 45.18 36.79 68.79
C PRO A 689 45.81 36.44 67.44
N ASN A 690 46.10 35.15 67.20
CA ASN A 690 46.52 34.67 65.89
C ASN A 690 45.44 35.02 64.86
N ALA A 691 45.83 35.64 63.75
CA ALA A 691 44.91 35.96 62.67
C ALA A 691 44.48 34.69 61.91
N PRO A 692 43.27 34.67 61.32
CA PRO A 692 42.89 33.62 60.40
C PRO A 692 43.68 33.73 59.09
N ASP A 693 44.07 32.58 58.53
CA ASP A 693 44.70 32.51 57.22
C ASP A 693 43.73 33.00 56.13
N ALA A 694 44.27 33.54 55.05
CA ALA A 694 43.47 33.74 53.83
C ALA A 694 43.08 32.36 53.26
N LEU A 695 41.82 32.20 52.86
CA LEU A 695 41.37 31.00 52.14
C LEU A 695 42.26 30.79 50.91
N GLN A 696 42.88 29.63 50.81
CA GLN A 696 43.74 29.30 49.68
C GLN A 696 42.89 29.02 48.42
N PRO A 697 43.38 29.37 47.23
CA PRO A 697 42.75 28.93 46.01
C PRO A 697 42.74 27.40 45.96
N LYS A 698 41.55 26.83 45.78
CA LYS A 698 41.38 25.37 45.67
C LYS A 698 41.61 24.97 44.22
N GLU A 699 42.66 24.20 43.96
CA GLU A 699 42.78 23.50 42.68
C GLU A 699 41.62 22.50 42.56
N SER A 700 40.94 22.50 41.41
CA SER A 700 40.03 21.41 41.08
C SER A 700 40.88 20.14 40.93
N LYS A 701 40.78 19.21 41.89
CA LYS A 701 41.41 17.89 41.75
C LYS A 701 40.78 17.19 40.54
N VAL A 702 41.49 17.20 39.40
CA VAL A 702 41.11 16.49 38.17
C VAL A 702 41.39 14.97 38.29
N ASP A 703 41.87 14.49 39.44
CA ASP A 703 42.32 13.11 39.57
C ASP A 703 41.17 12.10 39.66
N ALA A 704 41.07 11.33 38.58
CA ALA A 704 40.60 9.94 38.48
C ALA A 704 39.09 9.66 38.48
N LEU A 705 38.42 9.94 37.36
CA LEU A 705 37.21 9.21 36.94
C LEU A 705 37.32 8.72 35.48
N GLU A 706 38.45 8.13 35.11
CA GLU A 706 38.59 7.37 33.85
C GLU A 706 37.86 6.01 33.86
N LYS A 707 37.33 5.56 35.01
CA LYS A 707 36.83 4.18 35.17
C LYS A 707 35.43 3.91 34.63
N ASN A 708 34.68 4.93 34.19
CA ASN A 708 33.29 4.80 33.72
C ASN A 708 33.06 5.31 32.30
N LYS A 709 34.04 5.19 31.39
CA LYS A 709 33.76 5.29 29.94
C LYS A 709 32.99 4.03 29.53
N PRO A 710 31.74 4.12 29.00
CA PRO A 710 31.17 2.99 28.27
C PRO A 710 32.07 2.71 27.07
N ARG A 711 32.52 1.46 26.93
CA ARG A 711 33.31 1.04 25.77
C ARG A 711 32.43 1.11 24.53
N ASP A 712 32.85 1.89 23.55
CA ASP A 712 32.28 1.89 22.21
C ASP A 712 32.30 0.48 21.62
N SER A 713 31.14 -0.15 21.53
CA SER A 713 30.94 -1.40 20.79
C SER A 713 30.34 -1.09 19.42
N TYR A 714 31.14 -0.50 18.53
CA TYR A 714 30.90 -0.54 17.09
C TYR A 714 31.87 -1.55 16.47
N ALA A 715 31.53 -2.83 16.57
CA ALA A 715 32.15 -3.86 15.74
C ALA A 715 31.35 -3.96 14.44
N ARG A 716 31.95 -3.47 13.36
CA ARG A 716 31.56 -3.72 11.97
C ARG A 716 31.47 -5.24 11.74
N MET A 717 30.36 -5.71 11.18
CA MET A 717 30.35 -6.96 10.43
C MET A 717 30.33 -6.60 8.95
N ASN A 718 31.36 -7.07 8.25
CA ASN A 718 31.37 -7.24 6.81
C ASN A 718 30.34 -8.28 6.37
#